data_AF-A0A800JN94-F1
#
_entry.id   AF-A0A800JN94-F1
#
_cell.length_a   1.000
_cell.length_b   1.000
_cell.length_c   1.000
_cell.angle_alpha   90.00
_cell.angle_beta   90.00
_cell.angle_gamma   90.00
#
_symmetry.space_group_name_H-M   'P 1'
#
loop_
_entity.id
_entity.type
_entity.pdbx_description
1 polymer ?
#
loop_
_entity_poly.entity_id
_entity_poly.type
_entity_poly.pdbx_seq_one_letter_code
_entity_poly.pdbx_strand_id
1 'polypeptide(L)'
;DGETDTGQIYLDGVIDYEGAKNAPNGSGNLIIGGRNGGGGGYVGLIDEIAIWEDVQSEEFIASLAEGASPVSGKVADADEDGLPDWWEDRHDVDDPESDPDQDGLANIDEFEEGTDPQEADTDGDGLNDGKEISLGTSPFLIDTDNDGLEDGQENEIGTDPTEKDTDGDSYSDQAEILAKTDPLDENSFPNPLMPILFYDFEGDDNNTVTDKSGSGNNAEVTRPNGTTLGVPGGAPSGSSPETGAEMNNGLLNVPGINLSNIINDDGSYTYTAWLKPTELGGDKFLWGQTVQGIHNGIRSGGFLHQAHWGADTNGATNLNDYLDNDLDGWIHAAWTYDGETDIGQIYLDGALDWEGNKRAPNGSGNLIIGGRNGGESGYVGLIDDIAVWNDVLAEKIIANLAEGASPIPQNNTDDDEDGLPDFWETRNGVDDPEADPDQDGLTNADEYDNKTNPNKADTDEDGLDDGTEVAGKSSPLSKDTDNDGLSDSEEKDSGTDPTKDDTDEDGYSDLKEIEAGSNPLNANSVPQAPPVDEPLFFYDFEGDEGDLVTDKADRGNDADVTRPGQTTLGVPGGAPQGSSPGTAIEFDNGLLNVPGVEMAEIISGEGSYTFSAWLKPTNLGGDKFLFGQTSQGIHNGIRNGGFLHQAHWGADTNGATNLNGYLEADEDGWIHAAWTYDGETDTGKIYLDGNLDWEGGKRAPNGGGNLIIGGRNGGGAGYVGLADDIAMWDMVLESEAITELAQGSSPIGSKLPFQITAIIYDIESGEIEVTWDSKPGRNYMLLYNTSLENWDADIDDSIDSGGESTTYRFENPEGVGARSLFFKVIEN
;
A
#
# COMPACT_ATOMS: atom_id res chain seq x y z
N ASP A 1 1.24 53.14 -46.53
CA ASP A 1 1.14 54.02 -47.71
C ASP A 1 -0.26 53.91 -48.30
N GLY A 2 -0.99 55.03 -48.34
CA GLY A 2 -2.36 55.10 -48.87
C GLY A 2 -2.43 55.21 -50.40
N GLU A 3 -1.32 55.39 -51.10
CA GLU A 3 -1.26 55.36 -52.57
C GLU A 3 -1.12 53.93 -53.11
N THR A 4 -0.41 53.07 -52.38
CA THR A 4 -0.09 51.70 -52.76
C THR A 4 -0.94 50.65 -52.03
N ASP A 5 -1.73 51.06 -51.03
CA ASP A 5 -2.41 50.17 -50.08
C ASP A 5 -1.44 49.15 -49.44
N THR A 6 -0.23 49.58 -49.11
CA THR A 6 0.77 48.75 -48.41
C THR A 6 1.00 49.24 -46.98
N GLY A 7 1.18 48.31 -46.04
CA GLY A 7 1.63 48.57 -44.68
C GLY A 7 2.95 47.86 -44.42
N GLN A 8 3.85 48.53 -43.69
CA GLN A 8 5.16 48.02 -43.31
C GLN A 8 5.30 48.08 -41.78
N ILE A 9 5.97 47.09 -41.20
CA ILE A 9 6.39 47.05 -39.80
C ILE A 9 7.91 46.93 -39.80
N TYR A 10 8.57 47.75 -38.98
CA TYR A 10 10.00 47.72 -38.77
C TYR A 10 10.27 47.27 -37.33
N LEU A 11 11.24 46.39 -37.15
CA LEU A 11 11.81 45.99 -35.86
C LEU A 11 13.29 46.34 -35.91
N ASP A 12 13.79 47.08 -34.92
CA ASP A 12 15.19 47.54 -34.84
C ASP A 12 15.70 48.19 -36.14
N GLY A 13 14.87 49.03 -36.75
CA GLY A 13 15.21 49.76 -37.97
C GLY A 13 15.12 48.93 -39.27
N VAL A 14 14.81 47.64 -39.21
CA VAL A 14 14.75 46.73 -40.36
C VAL A 14 13.31 46.30 -40.66
N ILE A 15 12.94 46.15 -41.94
CA ILE A 15 11.60 45.65 -42.32
C ILE A 15 11.41 44.23 -41.78
N ASP A 16 10.47 44.08 -40.85
CA ASP A 16 10.00 42.79 -40.33
C ASP A 16 8.83 42.26 -41.17
N TYR A 17 7.92 43.16 -41.58
CA TYR A 17 6.76 42.77 -42.38
C TYR A 17 6.39 43.82 -43.42
N GLU A 18 6.00 43.35 -44.62
CA GLU A 18 5.38 44.15 -45.67
C GLU A 18 4.18 43.41 -46.27
N GLY A 19 3.04 44.10 -46.40
CA GLY A 19 1.87 43.50 -47.04
C GLY A 19 0.74 44.47 -47.35
N ALA A 20 -0.26 43.98 -48.09
CA ALA A 20 -1.42 44.77 -48.46
C ALA A 20 -2.27 45.15 -47.23
N LYS A 21 -2.52 46.45 -47.05
CA LYS A 21 -3.35 47.01 -45.99
C LYS A 21 -4.21 48.13 -46.59
N ASN A 22 -5.52 47.97 -46.52
CA ASN A 22 -6.45 49.03 -46.91
C ASN A 22 -6.46 50.13 -45.84
N ALA A 23 -6.59 51.39 -46.27
CA ALA A 23 -6.78 52.51 -45.34
C ALA A 23 -7.98 52.25 -44.39
N PRO A 24 -7.83 52.51 -43.07
CA PRO A 24 -8.89 52.25 -42.10
C PRO A 24 -10.11 53.19 -42.31
N ASN A 25 -11.32 52.61 -42.21
CA ASN A 25 -12.60 53.34 -42.37
C ASN A 25 -13.19 53.87 -41.03
N GLY A 26 -12.36 54.03 -40.00
CA GLY A 26 -12.80 54.45 -38.66
C GLY A 26 -12.75 55.96 -38.46
N SER A 27 -13.67 56.50 -37.67
CA SER A 27 -13.60 57.88 -37.14
C SER A 27 -13.38 57.82 -35.63
N GLY A 28 -12.31 58.41 -35.12
CA GLY A 28 -11.97 58.44 -33.70
C GLY A 28 -10.58 59.02 -33.44
N ASN A 29 -10.23 59.19 -32.17
CA ASN A 29 -8.88 59.55 -31.75
C ASN A 29 -7.96 58.32 -31.80
N LEU A 30 -6.66 58.54 -31.95
CA LEU A 30 -5.65 57.49 -31.79
C LEU A 30 -5.71 56.91 -30.36
N ILE A 31 -5.54 55.60 -30.26
CA ILE A 31 -5.34 54.88 -29.01
C ILE A 31 -3.95 54.25 -29.08
N ILE A 32 -3.16 54.46 -28.03
CA ILE A 32 -1.80 53.92 -27.89
C ILE A 32 -1.85 52.88 -26.76
N GLY A 33 -1.16 51.76 -26.93
CA GLY A 33 -1.13 50.68 -25.92
C GLY A 33 -2.39 49.80 -25.86
N GLY A 34 -3.33 49.93 -26.81
CA GLY A 34 -4.54 49.11 -26.80
C GLY A 34 -5.47 49.33 -27.98
N ARG A 35 -6.70 48.81 -27.87
CA ARG A 35 -7.75 48.95 -28.90
C ARG A 35 -9.12 49.28 -28.31
N ASN A 36 -9.96 49.94 -29.11
CA ASN A 36 -11.35 50.22 -28.71
C ASN A 36 -12.21 48.94 -28.74
N GLY A 37 -12.86 48.59 -27.62
CA GLY A 37 -13.81 47.46 -27.53
C GLY A 37 -13.35 46.22 -26.75
N GLY A 38 -12.23 46.28 -26.01
CA GLY A 38 -11.77 45.21 -25.11
C GLY A 38 -10.77 44.22 -25.75
N GLY A 39 -9.96 43.61 -24.88
CA GLY A 39 -8.77 42.78 -25.18
C GLY A 39 -7.57 43.22 -24.31
N GLY A 40 -6.56 42.36 -24.15
CA GLY A 40 -5.31 42.73 -23.48
C GLY A 40 -4.63 43.90 -24.20
N GLY A 41 -4.16 44.88 -23.43
CA GLY A 41 -3.35 46.01 -23.91
C GLY A 41 -1.89 45.60 -24.08
N TYR A 42 -1.06 46.54 -24.52
CA TYR A 42 0.40 46.38 -24.42
C TYR A 42 0.80 46.43 -22.94
N VAL A 43 1.67 45.52 -22.53
CA VAL A 43 2.29 45.46 -21.21
C VAL A 43 3.80 45.50 -21.45
N GLY A 44 4.47 46.48 -20.86
CA GLY A 44 5.87 46.81 -21.09
C GLY A 44 6.10 48.32 -21.11
N LEU A 45 7.36 48.74 -21.07
CA LEU A 45 7.75 50.14 -21.12
C LEU A 45 7.65 50.70 -22.55
N ILE A 46 7.35 51.99 -22.64
CA ILE A 46 7.39 52.77 -23.87
C ILE A 46 8.10 54.08 -23.54
N ASP A 47 9.29 54.27 -24.11
CA ASP A 47 10.06 55.50 -23.95
C ASP A 47 9.54 56.59 -24.92
N GLU A 48 9.81 56.43 -26.23
CA GLU A 48 9.49 57.44 -27.23
C GLU A 48 8.36 57.04 -28.19
N ILE A 49 7.44 57.98 -28.45
CA ILE A 49 6.42 57.85 -29.50
C ILE A 49 6.40 59.09 -30.38
N ALA A 50 6.57 58.87 -31.68
CA ALA A 50 6.43 59.91 -32.69
C ALA A 50 5.47 59.48 -33.79
N ILE A 51 4.77 60.47 -34.36
CA ILE A 51 3.80 60.29 -35.42
C ILE A 51 4.10 61.32 -36.51
N TRP A 52 4.20 60.83 -37.74
CA TRP A 52 4.40 61.66 -38.91
C TRP A 52 3.17 61.63 -39.81
N GLU A 53 2.90 62.74 -40.49
CA GLU A 53 1.82 62.83 -41.49
C GLU A 53 2.18 62.07 -42.79
N ASP A 54 3.49 61.87 -43.03
CA ASP A 54 4.04 61.22 -44.21
C ASP A 54 4.80 59.93 -43.86
N VAL A 55 4.89 59.01 -44.83
CA VAL A 55 5.74 57.81 -44.74
C VAL A 55 7.20 58.23 -44.67
N GLN A 56 7.93 57.75 -43.66
CA GLN A 56 9.35 58.03 -43.49
C GLN A 56 10.23 57.12 -44.35
N SER A 57 11.44 57.57 -44.68
CA SER A 57 12.41 56.74 -45.42
C SER A 57 13.02 55.65 -44.54
N GLU A 58 13.33 54.50 -45.12
CA GLU A 58 14.05 53.39 -44.45
C GLU A 58 15.31 53.86 -43.72
N GLU A 59 16.10 54.74 -44.34
CA GLU A 59 17.33 55.31 -43.72
C GLU A 59 17.05 56.12 -42.45
N PHE A 60 15.92 56.82 -42.40
CA PHE A 60 15.54 57.59 -41.21
C PHE A 60 15.03 56.66 -40.12
N ILE A 61 14.22 55.67 -40.48
CA ILE A 61 13.71 54.66 -39.53
C ILE A 61 14.89 53.87 -38.92
N ALA A 62 15.89 53.50 -39.72
CA ALA A 62 17.11 52.88 -39.23
C ALA A 62 17.87 53.78 -38.25
N SER A 63 17.98 55.08 -38.54
CA SER A 63 18.65 56.01 -37.62
C SER A 63 17.95 56.15 -36.26
N LEU A 64 16.61 56.03 -36.21
CA LEU A 64 15.88 56.08 -34.93
C LEU A 64 16.23 54.86 -34.05
N ALA A 65 16.42 53.69 -34.66
CA ALA A 65 16.86 52.50 -33.94
C ALA A 65 18.32 52.59 -33.46
N GLU A 66 19.10 53.52 -34.02
CA GLU A 66 20.47 53.85 -33.59
C GLU A 66 20.49 55.06 -32.64
N GLY A 67 19.35 55.40 -32.02
CA GLY A 67 19.25 56.49 -31.02
C GLY A 67 19.14 57.90 -31.61
N ALA A 68 18.86 58.05 -32.90
CA ALA A 68 18.61 59.38 -33.46
C ALA A 68 17.28 59.94 -32.94
N SER A 69 17.29 61.22 -32.55
CA SER A 69 16.06 61.87 -32.09
C SER A 69 14.98 61.89 -33.18
N PRO A 70 13.72 61.56 -32.86
CA PRO A 70 12.58 61.63 -33.77
C PRO A 70 12.25 63.07 -34.24
N VAL A 71 12.88 64.08 -33.63
CA VAL A 71 12.70 65.50 -33.96
C VAL A 71 13.78 66.03 -34.91
N SER A 72 15.00 65.46 -34.92
CA SER A 72 16.15 66.06 -35.62
C SER A 72 16.94 65.09 -36.53
N GLY A 73 16.81 63.77 -36.35
CA GLY A 73 17.44 62.76 -37.21
C GLY A 73 18.97 62.76 -37.21
N LYS A 74 19.62 63.20 -36.12
CA LYS A 74 21.07 63.11 -35.93
C LYS A 74 21.40 62.55 -34.56
N VAL A 75 22.28 61.55 -34.51
CA VAL A 75 23.05 61.19 -33.32
C VAL A 75 24.18 62.23 -33.23
N ALA A 76 24.14 63.10 -32.23
CA ALA A 76 25.21 64.06 -31.97
C ALA A 76 25.92 63.60 -30.71
N ASP A 77 27.22 63.32 -30.84
CA ASP A 77 28.22 63.06 -29.81
C ASP A 77 29.39 63.94 -30.28
N ALA A 78 29.51 65.13 -29.69
CA ALA A 78 30.33 66.22 -30.20
C ALA A 78 31.81 66.06 -29.87
N ASP A 79 32.14 65.29 -28.84
CA ASP A 79 33.50 65.04 -28.37
C ASP A 79 33.96 63.58 -28.53
N GLU A 80 33.11 62.72 -29.10
CA GLU A 80 33.38 61.34 -29.52
C GLU A 80 33.78 60.42 -28.36
N ASP A 81 33.17 60.61 -27.18
CA ASP A 81 33.50 59.86 -25.97
C ASP A 81 32.58 58.65 -25.72
N GLY A 82 31.50 58.53 -26.48
CA GLY A 82 30.55 57.42 -26.41
C GLY A 82 29.20 57.81 -25.80
N LEU A 83 29.10 58.96 -25.14
CA LEU A 83 27.83 59.52 -24.68
C LEU A 83 27.24 60.46 -25.75
N PRO A 84 25.93 60.38 -26.04
CA PRO A 84 25.29 61.34 -26.93
C PRO A 84 25.06 62.70 -26.24
N ASP A 85 25.38 63.81 -26.93
CA ASP A 85 25.17 65.21 -26.50
C ASP A 85 23.80 65.46 -25.87
N TRP A 86 22.75 64.80 -26.40
CA TRP A 86 21.38 65.01 -25.93
C TRP A 86 21.11 64.36 -24.57
N TRP A 87 21.80 63.26 -24.27
CA TRP A 87 21.68 62.52 -23.02
C TRP A 87 22.48 63.25 -21.93
N GLU A 88 23.70 63.66 -22.26
CA GLU A 88 24.53 64.55 -21.44
C GLU A 88 23.80 65.85 -21.06
N ASP A 89 23.20 66.55 -22.03
CA ASP A 89 22.39 67.75 -21.80
C ASP A 89 21.16 67.48 -20.92
N ARG A 90 20.58 66.27 -20.98
CA ARG A 90 19.39 65.89 -20.20
C ARG A 90 19.74 65.65 -18.74
N HIS A 91 20.83 64.95 -18.50
CA HIS A 91 21.26 64.54 -17.16
C HIS A 91 22.33 65.48 -16.55
N ASP A 92 22.78 66.52 -17.24
CA ASP A 92 23.80 67.49 -16.77
C ASP A 92 25.13 66.80 -16.41
N VAL A 93 25.53 65.83 -17.23
CA VAL A 93 26.78 65.05 -17.13
C VAL A 93 27.65 65.20 -18.39
N ASP A 94 28.96 64.97 -18.29
CA ASP A 94 29.97 65.26 -19.35
C ASP A 94 31.20 64.33 -19.28
N ASP A 95 31.24 63.36 -18.35
CA ASP A 95 32.38 62.43 -18.20
C ASP A 95 31.85 61.00 -18.13
N PRO A 96 32.05 60.13 -19.14
CA PRO A 96 31.48 58.80 -19.21
C PRO A 96 31.89 57.88 -18.07
N GLU A 97 33.03 58.17 -17.42
CA GLU A 97 33.58 57.37 -16.32
C GLU A 97 33.22 57.93 -14.94
N SER A 98 32.41 58.99 -14.88
CA SER A 98 31.92 59.54 -13.62
C SER A 98 30.70 58.77 -13.13
N ASP A 99 30.61 58.63 -11.82
CA ASP A 99 29.51 58.01 -11.05
C ASP A 99 28.99 59.10 -10.08
N PRO A 100 28.01 59.93 -10.50
CA PRO A 100 27.62 61.11 -9.76
C PRO A 100 26.82 60.82 -8.47
N ASP A 101 26.01 59.77 -8.46
CA ASP A 101 25.14 59.39 -7.34
C ASP A 101 25.72 58.28 -6.44
N GLN A 102 26.83 57.67 -6.84
CA GLN A 102 27.64 56.71 -6.07
C GLN A 102 26.95 55.37 -5.84
N ASP A 103 26.17 54.93 -6.81
CA ASP A 103 25.49 53.64 -6.77
C ASP A 103 26.39 52.47 -7.23
N GLY A 104 27.43 52.78 -8.01
CA GLY A 104 28.41 51.84 -8.56
C GLY A 104 28.41 51.72 -10.09
N LEU A 105 27.53 52.42 -10.81
CA LEU A 105 27.51 52.54 -12.26
C LEU A 105 28.16 53.86 -12.71
N ALA A 106 28.90 53.82 -13.82
CA ALA A 106 29.38 55.04 -14.44
C ALA A 106 28.36 55.51 -15.49
N ASN A 107 28.36 56.81 -15.82
CA ASN A 107 27.44 57.40 -16.81
C ASN A 107 27.33 56.60 -18.11
N ILE A 108 28.42 55.98 -18.59
CA ILE A 108 28.38 55.14 -19.79
C ILE A 108 27.61 53.83 -19.59
N ASP A 109 27.74 53.20 -18.42
CA ASP A 109 27.01 51.99 -18.06
C ASP A 109 25.52 52.32 -17.84
N GLU A 110 25.23 53.46 -17.20
CA GLU A 110 23.86 53.94 -17.00
C GLU A 110 23.17 54.31 -18.32
N PHE A 111 23.91 54.86 -19.28
CA PHE A 111 23.39 55.07 -20.61
C PHE A 111 23.07 53.74 -21.34
N GLU A 112 23.89 52.70 -21.13
CA GLU A 112 23.68 51.38 -21.73
C GLU A 112 22.51 50.62 -21.06
N GLU A 113 22.37 50.72 -19.74
CA GLU A 113 21.31 50.07 -18.95
C GLU A 113 20.01 50.90 -18.87
N GLY A 114 20.08 52.19 -19.19
CA GLY A 114 18.95 53.12 -19.27
C GLY A 114 18.53 53.77 -17.95
N THR A 115 19.37 53.73 -16.92
CA THR A 115 19.13 54.29 -15.57
C THR A 115 19.47 55.79 -15.49
N ASP A 116 19.18 56.46 -14.37
CA ASP A 116 19.46 57.91 -14.21
C ASP A 116 20.75 58.16 -13.42
N PRO A 117 21.80 58.78 -14.01
CA PRO A 117 23.09 59.14 -13.37
C PRO A 117 23.04 60.08 -12.17
N GLN A 118 21.85 60.42 -11.69
CA GLN A 118 21.62 61.25 -10.53
C GLN A 118 20.70 60.61 -9.49
N GLU A 119 20.12 59.46 -9.77
CA GLU A 119 19.21 58.73 -8.89
C GLU A 119 19.70 57.29 -8.70
N ALA A 120 20.44 57.06 -7.62
CA ALA A 120 21.07 55.77 -7.32
C ALA A 120 20.11 54.57 -7.25
N ASP A 121 18.80 54.78 -7.20
CA ASP A 121 17.75 53.77 -7.03
C ASP A 121 16.57 54.24 -7.89
N THR A 122 16.53 53.75 -9.12
CA THR A 122 15.67 54.27 -10.20
C THR A 122 14.19 53.95 -9.95
N ASP A 123 13.87 52.80 -9.35
CA ASP A 123 12.48 52.39 -9.09
C ASP A 123 12.01 52.55 -7.64
N GLY A 124 12.94 52.80 -6.72
CA GLY A 124 12.69 53.22 -5.35
C GLY A 124 12.38 52.08 -4.39
N ASP A 125 12.83 50.86 -4.67
CA ASP A 125 12.59 49.65 -3.88
C ASP A 125 13.59 49.46 -2.72
N GLY A 126 14.68 50.25 -2.72
CA GLY A 126 15.73 50.23 -1.70
C GLY A 126 16.99 49.44 -2.07
N LEU A 127 17.01 48.79 -3.23
CA LEU A 127 18.21 48.31 -3.91
C LEU A 127 18.68 49.42 -4.88
N ASN A 128 19.98 49.47 -5.18
CA ASN A 128 20.53 50.54 -6.03
C ASN A 128 20.87 49.97 -7.41
N ASP A 129 20.80 50.78 -8.46
CA ASP A 129 20.83 50.29 -9.85
C ASP A 129 22.09 49.42 -10.10
N GLY A 130 23.26 49.88 -9.63
CA GLY A 130 24.51 49.12 -9.71
C GLY A 130 24.50 47.78 -8.97
N LYS A 131 23.80 47.67 -7.83
CA LYS A 131 23.63 46.41 -7.09
C LYS A 131 22.64 45.50 -7.80
N GLU A 132 21.57 46.04 -8.36
CA GLU A 132 20.57 45.28 -9.11
C GLU A 132 21.19 44.60 -10.32
N ILE A 133 21.92 45.35 -11.14
CA ILE A 133 22.67 44.80 -12.29
C ILE A 133 23.64 43.70 -11.84
N SER A 134 24.24 43.83 -10.65
CA SER A 134 25.16 42.82 -10.11
C SER A 134 24.46 41.53 -9.62
N LEU A 135 23.22 41.64 -9.14
CA LEU A 135 22.39 40.53 -8.69
C LEU A 135 21.59 39.90 -9.84
N GLY A 136 21.43 40.61 -10.96
CA GLY A 136 20.62 40.17 -12.09
C GLY A 136 19.15 40.57 -11.98
N THR A 137 18.82 41.46 -11.03
CA THR A 137 17.50 42.09 -10.91
C THR A 137 17.37 43.29 -11.85
N SER A 138 16.19 43.89 -11.92
CA SER A 138 15.84 44.92 -12.89
C SER A 138 15.68 46.31 -12.23
N PRO A 139 16.53 47.32 -12.57
CA PRO A 139 16.47 48.71 -12.05
C PRO A 139 15.18 49.52 -12.31
N PHE A 140 14.17 48.88 -12.88
CA PHE A 140 12.90 49.50 -13.28
C PHE A 140 11.68 48.73 -12.75
N LEU A 141 11.91 47.68 -11.97
CA LEU A 141 10.89 46.80 -11.41
C LEU A 141 11.16 46.63 -9.93
N ILE A 142 10.34 47.29 -9.11
CA ILE A 142 10.37 47.19 -7.63
C ILE A 142 10.36 45.73 -7.12
N ASP A 143 9.88 44.78 -7.94
CA ASP A 143 9.72 43.35 -7.65
C ASP A 143 10.02 42.61 -8.97
N THR A 144 11.25 42.10 -9.11
CA THR A 144 11.79 41.54 -10.35
C THR A 144 11.09 40.25 -10.73
N ASP A 145 10.90 39.34 -9.78
CA ASP A 145 10.33 38.02 -10.04
C ASP A 145 8.80 37.99 -9.96
N ASN A 146 8.18 39.02 -9.37
CA ASN A 146 6.75 39.19 -9.13
C ASN A 146 6.15 38.22 -8.11
N ASP A 147 6.85 37.93 -7.01
CA ASP A 147 6.35 37.16 -5.86
C ASP A 147 5.57 38.03 -4.84
N GLY A 148 5.83 39.35 -4.84
CA GLY A 148 5.18 40.35 -3.99
C GLY A 148 6.08 40.98 -2.91
N LEU A 149 7.31 40.51 -2.75
CA LEU A 149 8.39 41.21 -2.04
C LEU A 149 9.13 42.16 -2.99
N GLU A 150 9.74 43.20 -2.42
CA GLU A 150 10.55 44.15 -3.19
C GLU A 150 12.01 43.66 -3.21
N ASP A 151 12.76 43.80 -4.31
CA ASP A 151 14.12 43.22 -4.43
C ASP A 151 15.05 43.72 -3.31
N GLY A 152 14.89 45.00 -2.94
CA GLY A 152 15.55 45.62 -1.79
C GLY A 152 15.23 44.97 -0.45
N GLN A 153 13.99 44.52 -0.25
CA GLN A 153 13.55 43.78 0.95
C GLN A 153 14.13 42.37 0.98
N GLU A 154 14.09 41.68 -0.14
CA GLU A 154 14.63 40.32 -0.31
C GLU A 154 16.14 40.27 -0.01
N ASN A 155 16.89 41.22 -0.56
CA ASN A 155 18.32 41.36 -0.26
C ASN A 155 18.59 41.70 1.23
N GLU A 156 17.64 42.29 1.96
CA GLU A 156 17.76 42.53 3.42
C GLU A 156 17.49 41.24 4.24
N ILE A 157 16.50 40.44 3.86
CA ILE A 157 16.14 39.20 4.55
C ILE A 157 16.98 37.99 4.11
N GLY A 158 17.67 38.08 2.97
CA GLY A 158 18.60 37.08 2.47
C GLY A 158 18.03 36.13 1.42
N THR A 159 16.83 36.39 0.90
CA THR A 159 16.21 35.65 -0.20
C THR A 159 16.80 36.05 -1.57
N ASP A 160 16.57 35.25 -2.61
CA ASP A 160 17.04 35.51 -3.98
C ASP A 160 15.99 36.32 -4.78
N PRO A 161 16.21 37.62 -5.03
CA PRO A 161 15.22 38.50 -5.66
C PRO A 161 14.94 38.19 -7.15
N THR A 162 15.53 37.13 -7.69
CA THR A 162 15.29 36.67 -9.06
C THR A 162 14.45 35.39 -9.12
N GLU A 163 14.15 34.79 -7.97
CA GLU A 163 13.43 33.52 -7.85
C GLU A 163 12.35 33.62 -6.79
N LYS A 164 11.09 33.38 -7.19
CA LYS A 164 9.94 33.55 -6.30
C LYS A 164 10.01 32.77 -5.00
N ASP A 165 10.77 31.70 -5.02
CA ASP A 165 10.82 30.59 -4.08
C ASP A 165 12.31 30.29 -3.90
N THR A 166 12.90 30.90 -2.87
CA THR A 166 14.36 30.91 -2.69
C THR A 166 14.91 29.53 -2.34
N ASP A 167 14.22 28.79 -1.49
CA ASP A 167 14.67 27.48 -1.00
C ASP A 167 14.15 26.30 -1.84
N GLY A 168 13.26 26.55 -2.79
CA GLY A 168 12.69 25.55 -3.70
C GLY A 168 11.54 24.78 -3.07
N ASP A 169 10.88 25.33 -2.06
CA ASP A 169 9.80 24.70 -1.33
C ASP A 169 8.41 24.80 -2.00
N SER A 170 8.34 25.42 -3.18
CA SER A 170 7.12 25.74 -3.95
C SER A 170 6.18 26.76 -3.31
N TYR A 171 6.54 27.36 -2.18
CA TYR A 171 5.94 28.58 -1.67
C TYR A 171 6.77 29.77 -2.12
N SER A 172 6.10 30.91 -2.29
CA SER A 172 6.86 32.12 -2.55
C SER A 172 7.33 32.73 -1.25
N ASP A 173 8.50 33.36 -1.24
CA ASP A 173 9.10 33.97 -0.05
C ASP A 173 8.11 34.94 0.65
N GLN A 174 7.33 35.69 -0.13
CA GLN A 174 6.25 36.54 0.38
C GLN A 174 5.17 35.75 1.14
N ALA A 175 4.78 34.57 0.65
CA ALA A 175 3.79 33.71 1.29
C ALA A 175 4.28 33.20 2.65
N GLU A 176 5.57 32.91 2.75
CA GLU A 176 6.27 32.44 3.96
C GLU A 176 6.33 33.50 5.03
N ILE A 177 6.73 34.72 4.66
CA ILE A 177 6.75 35.85 5.59
C ILE A 177 5.34 36.17 6.12
N LEU A 178 4.30 36.02 5.29
CA LEU A 178 2.91 36.19 5.74
C LEU A 178 2.47 35.07 6.69
N ALA A 179 2.91 33.85 6.45
CA ALA A 179 2.66 32.68 7.28
C ALA A 179 3.54 32.62 8.54
N LYS A 180 4.59 33.46 8.61
CA LYS A 180 5.65 33.45 9.63
C LYS A 180 6.46 32.15 9.64
N THR A 181 6.70 31.63 8.46
CA THR A 181 7.62 30.51 8.23
C THR A 181 8.92 31.06 7.62
N ASP A 182 9.94 30.22 7.44
CA ASP A 182 11.30 30.67 7.10
C ASP A 182 11.58 30.42 5.61
N PRO A 183 11.66 31.47 4.77
CA PRO A 183 11.83 31.35 3.31
C PRO A 183 13.24 30.90 2.86
N LEU A 184 14.07 30.48 3.81
CA LEU A 184 15.43 30.00 3.55
C LEU A 184 15.61 28.54 3.98
N ASP A 185 14.55 27.88 4.43
CA ASP A 185 14.55 26.50 4.90
C ASP A 185 13.42 25.72 4.22
N GLU A 186 13.80 24.83 3.30
CA GLU A 186 12.86 24.03 2.49
C GLU A 186 11.86 23.17 3.29
N ASN A 187 12.08 23.03 4.61
CA ASN A 187 11.21 22.31 5.55
C ASN A 187 10.31 23.24 6.39
N SER A 188 10.40 24.55 6.19
CA SER A 188 9.71 25.62 6.91
C SER A 188 8.72 26.34 6.01
N PHE A 189 7.77 25.60 5.46
CA PHE A 189 6.75 26.12 4.54
C PHE A 189 5.51 26.65 5.28
N PRO A 190 4.79 27.62 4.68
CA PRO A 190 3.42 27.94 5.02
C PRO A 190 2.56 26.68 5.05
N ASN A 191 2.08 26.28 6.22
CA ASN A 191 0.90 25.42 6.32
C ASN A 191 -0.33 26.33 6.48
N PRO A 192 -0.90 26.88 5.38
CA PRO A 192 -1.71 28.09 5.46
C PRO A 192 -3.18 27.78 5.75
N LEU A 193 -3.54 26.52 6.00
CA LEU A 193 -4.88 26.15 6.40
C LEU A 193 -4.78 25.26 7.62
N MET A 194 -5.12 25.81 8.79
CA MET A 194 -5.46 24.96 9.93
C MET A 194 -6.52 23.95 9.46
N PRO A 195 -6.29 22.63 9.60
CA PRO A 195 -7.32 21.67 9.29
C PRO A 195 -8.55 21.99 10.14
N ILE A 196 -9.74 21.73 9.60
CA ILE A 196 -10.98 21.79 10.39
C ILE A 196 -11.11 20.57 11.31
N LEU A 197 -10.23 19.57 11.14
CA LEU A 197 -10.15 18.35 11.92
C LEU A 197 -8.74 17.78 11.88
N PHE A 198 -8.17 17.46 13.04
CA PHE A 198 -6.97 16.64 13.10
C PHE A 198 -7.09 15.62 14.25
N TYR A 199 -6.89 14.34 13.95
CA TYR A 199 -6.84 13.23 14.91
C TYR A 199 -5.49 12.53 14.79
N ASP A 200 -4.68 12.68 15.83
CA ASP A 200 -3.36 12.04 16.00
C ASP A 200 -3.47 10.69 16.75
N PHE A 201 -4.64 10.37 17.30
CA PHE A 201 -4.91 9.16 18.11
C PHE A 201 -4.08 8.99 19.39
N GLU A 202 -3.12 9.89 19.64
CA GLU A 202 -2.26 9.86 20.81
C GLU A 202 -2.98 10.14 22.12
N GLY A 203 -2.91 9.16 23.01
CA GLY A 203 -3.52 9.20 24.34
C GLY A 203 -5.04 9.06 24.33
N ASP A 204 -5.65 8.66 23.20
CA ASP A 204 -7.09 8.41 23.12
C ASP A 204 -7.42 6.96 23.56
N ASP A 205 -7.84 6.82 24.82
CA ASP A 205 -8.12 5.52 25.46
C ASP A 205 -9.63 5.28 25.75
N ASN A 206 -10.51 6.12 25.20
CA ASN A 206 -11.95 6.15 25.47
C ASN A 206 -12.79 6.09 24.18
N ASN A 207 -14.11 5.88 24.25
CA ASN A 207 -15.03 5.87 23.09
C ASN A 207 -15.18 7.24 22.36
N THR A 208 -14.20 8.14 22.45
CA THR A 208 -14.19 9.49 21.89
C THR A 208 -12.77 9.80 21.41
N VAL A 209 -12.65 10.29 20.19
CA VAL A 209 -11.37 10.75 19.60
C VAL A 209 -11.31 12.27 19.71
N THR A 210 -10.18 12.79 20.19
CA THR A 210 -10.04 14.22 20.49
C THR A 210 -9.53 14.99 19.28
N ASP A 211 -10.21 16.08 18.89
CA ASP A 211 -9.75 16.95 17.80
C ASP A 211 -8.59 17.86 18.25
N LYS A 212 -7.43 17.70 17.61
CA LYS A 212 -6.20 18.44 17.87
C LYS A 212 -6.07 19.72 17.03
N SER A 213 -6.92 19.92 16.03
CA SER A 213 -6.94 21.16 15.24
C SER A 213 -7.35 22.41 16.03
N GLY A 214 -7.89 22.24 17.23
CA GLY A 214 -8.47 23.33 18.02
C GLY A 214 -9.88 23.73 17.59
N SER A 215 -10.45 23.09 16.57
CA SER A 215 -11.83 23.32 16.11
C SER A 215 -12.89 22.69 17.03
N GLY A 216 -12.49 21.73 17.87
CA GLY A 216 -13.34 21.05 18.85
C GLY A 216 -14.30 20.01 18.23
N ASN A 217 -13.97 19.53 17.04
CA ASN A 217 -14.74 18.55 16.27
C ASN A 217 -14.43 17.12 16.71
N ASN A 218 -14.59 16.78 18.00
CA ASN A 218 -14.31 15.43 18.52
C ASN A 218 -15.21 14.37 17.83
N ALA A 219 -14.67 13.16 17.62
CA ALA A 219 -15.44 12.04 17.09
C ALA A 219 -16.01 11.16 18.21
N GLU A 220 -17.17 10.56 17.95
CA GLU A 220 -17.73 9.50 18.78
C GLU A 220 -17.52 8.14 18.10
N VAL A 221 -17.02 7.15 18.85
CA VAL A 221 -16.94 5.76 18.40
C VAL A 221 -18.35 5.15 18.41
N THR A 222 -18.92 4.95 17.22
CA THR A 222 -20.30 4.44 17.08
C THR A 222 -20.38 2.93 16.86
N ARG A 223 -19.24 2.29 16.57
CA ARG A 223 -19.11 0.83 16.44
C ARG A 223 -17.94 0.30 17.28
N PRO A 224 -18.10 0.26 18.62
CA PRO A 224 -16.99 -0.06 19.54
C PRO A 224 -16.45 -1.49 19.43
N ASN A 225 -17.17 -2.42 18.77
CA ASN A 225 -16.66 -3.78 18.55
C ASN A 225 -15.79 -3.91 17.29
N GLY A 226 -15.68 -2.84 16.48
CA GLY A 226 -14.86 -2.81 15.27
C GLY A 226 -13.93 -1.61 15.23
N THR A 227 -13.75 -0.92 16.36
CA THR A 227 -12.82 0.21 16.50
C THR A 227 -12.08 0.04 17.83
N THR A 228 -10.76 -0.06 17.75
CA THR A 228 -9.84 -0.03 18.88
C THR A 228 -8.99 1.23 18.75
N LEU A 229 -8.90 2.05 19.79
CA LEU A 229 -8.07 3.27 19.80
C LEU A 229 -6.83 3.03 20.67
N GLY A 230 -5.79 3.83 20.47
CA GLY A 230 -4.54 3.75 21.24
C GLY A 230 -3.82 2.43 20.98
N VAL A 231 -3.87 1.93 19.75
CA VAL A 231 -3.17 0.71 19.35
C VAL A 231 -1.70 1.08 19.12
N PRO A 232 -0.73 0.48 19.85
CA PRO A 232 0.69 0.78 19.66
C PRO A 232 1.15 0.50 18.22
N GLY A 233 2.11 1.28 17.75
CA GLY A 233 2.62 1.21 16.38
C GLY A 233 1.75 2.03 15.43
N GLY A 234 1.67 3.34 15.69
CA GLY A 234 1.13 4.32 14.74
C GLY A 234 1.97 4.38 13.45
N ALA A 235 1.69 5.33 12.58
CA ALA A 235 2.45 5.51 11.35
C ALA A 235 3.87 5.99 11.68
N PRO A 236 4.95 5.20 11.46
CA PRO A 236 6.30 5.54 11.92
C PRO A 236 6.83 6.83 11.28
N SER A 237 6.48 7.02 9.99
CA SER A 237 6.80 8.23 9.23
C SER A 237 5.76 9.34 9.41
N GLY A 238 4.76 9.16 10.28
CA GLY A 238 3.75 10.15 10.61
C GLY A 238 4.24 11.21 11.61
N SER A 239 3.42 12.24 11.79
CA SER A 239 3.68 13.31 12.77
C SER A 239 3.40 12.88 14.22
N SER A 240 2.65 11.79 14.40
CA SER A 240 2.37 11.13 15.67
C SER A 240 2.49 9.61 15.56
N PRO A 241 3.69 9.04 15.83
CA PRO A 241 3.96 7.63 15.53
C PRO A 241 3.65 6.64 16.68
N GLU A 242 3.31 7.09 17.89
CA GLU A 242 3.25 6.18 19.05
C GLU A 242 2.02 5.25 18.96
N THR A 243 0.84 5.80 18.65
CA THR A 243 -0.40 5.03 18.64
C THR A 243 -1.37 5.44 17.53
N GLY A 244 -1.99 4.43 16.90
CA GLY A 244 -3.05 4.61 15.91
C GLY A 244 -4.42 4.07 16.34
N ALA A 245 -5.33 3.98 15.38
CA ALA A 245 -6.63 3.33 15.55
C ALA A 245 -6.81 2.12 14.63
N GLU A 246 -7.10 0.95 15.20
CA GLU A 246 -7.47 -0.23 14.45
C GLU A 246 -8.96 -0.22 14.10
N MET A 247 -9.25 -0.37 12.81
CA MET A 247 -10.60 -0.48 12.27
C MET A 247 -10.82 -1.89 11.75
N ASN A 248 -11.92 -2.51 12.17
CA ASN A 248 -12.48 -3.72 11.55
C ASN A 248 -13.95 -3.45 11.26
N ASN A 249 -14.21 -2.76 10.14
CA ASN A 249 -15.53 -2.18 9.85
C ASN A 249 -16.04 -1.24 10.97
N GLY A 250 -15.09 -0.57 11.62
CA GLY A 250 -15.28 0.44 12.63
C GLY A 250 -15.98 1.68 12.09
N LEU A 251 -16.40 2.57 12.98
CA LEU A 251 -17.04 3.82 12.56
C LEU A 251 -16.94 4.92 13.60
N LEU A 252 -16.24 5.99 13.22
CA LEU A 252 -16.20 7.26 13.93
C LEU A 252 -17.24 8.19 13.31
N ASN A 253 -18.05 8.84 14.15
CA ASN A 253 -18.98 9.88 13.73
C ASN A 253 -18.50 11.23 14.25
N VAL A 254 -18.37 12.22 13.36
CA VAL A 254 -17.87 13.56 13.66
C VAL A 254 -19.03 14.56 13.64
N PRO A 255 -19.81 14.69 14.72
CA PRO A 255 -21.03 15.50 14.72
C PRO A 255 -20.80 17.00 14.50
N GLY A 256 -19.58 17.49 14.75
CA GLY A 256 -19.20 18.89 14.53
C GLY A 256 -19.08 19.29 13.06
N ILE A 257 -18.83 18.33 12.17
CA ILE A 257 -18.59 18.59 10.74
C ILE A 257 -19.81 18.14 9.93
N ASN A 258 -20.60 19.11 9.47
CA ASN A 258 -21.69 18.86 8.53
C ASN A 258 -21.21 19.09 7.10
N LEU A 259 -21.20 18.03 6.29
CA LEU A 259 -20.62 18.10 4.93
C LEU A 259 -21.40 19.03 4.00
N SER A 260 -22.70 19.25 4.22
CA SER A 260 -23.43 20.28 3.45
C SER A 260 -22.87 21.69 3.63
N ASN A 261 -22.04 21.97 4.65
CA ASN A 261 -21.41 23.28 4.79
C ASN A 261 -20.07 23.39 4.05
N ILE A 262 -19.50 22.25 3.62
CA ILE A 262 -18.17 22.17 3.03
C ILE A 262 -18.28 21.96 1.52
N ILE A 263 -19.13 21.03 1.08
CA ILE A 263 -19.14 20.53 -0.30
C ILE A 263 -20.37 21.00 -1.11
N ASN A 264 -21.04 22.07 -0.68
CA ASN A 264 -22.18 22.66 -1.39
C ASN A 264 -21.71 23.66 -2.45
N ASP A 265 -22.40 23.68 -3.59
CA ASP A 265 -22.13 24.60 -4.71
C ASP A 265 -20.69 24.50 -5.24
N ASP A 266 -19.84 25.50 -4.99
CA ASP A 266 -18.43 25.63 -5.37
C ASP A 266 -17.46 25.23 -4.25
N GLY A 267 -17.95 24.57 -3.19
CA GLY A 267 -17.13 24.16 -2.05
C GLY A 267 -16.13 23.04 -2.36
N SER A 268 -14.96 23.15 -1.73
CA SER A 268 -13.79 22.28 -1.93
C SER A 268 -13.43 21.49 -0.66
N TYR A 269 -12.64 20.43 -0.79
CA TYR A 269 -12.11 19.69 0.36
C TYR A 269 -10.78 18.99 0.06
N THR A 270 -10.05 18.72 1.14
CA THR A 270 -8.93 17.78 1.17
C THR A 270 -9.09 16.86 2.39
N TYR A 271 -9.01 15.55 2.19
CA TYR A 271 -8.98 14.55 3.26
C TYR A 271 -7.67 13.77 3.17
N THR A 272 -6.96 13.63 4.29
CA THR A 272 -5.71 12.86 4.36
C THR A 272 -5.74 11.89 5.55
N ALA A 273 -5.00 10.80 5.43
CA ALA A 273 -4.77 9.85 6.52
C ALA A 273 -3.55 9.00 6.21
N TRP A 274 -2.84 8.58 7.25
CA TRP A 274 -1.95 7.42 7.20
C TRP A 274 -2.78 6.15 7.38
N LEU A 275 -2.52 5.13 6.56
CA LEU A 275 -3.30 3.91 6.44
C LEU A 275 -2.39 2.70 6.34
N LYS A 276 -2.60 1.69 7.20
CA LYS A 276 -2.01 0.36 7.05
C LYS A 276 -3.12 -0.67 6.83
N PRO A 277 -3.57 -0.87 5.57
CA PRO A 277 -4.71 -1.73 5.25
C PRO A 277 -4.34 -3.20 5.40
N THR A 278 -5.16 -3.98 6.10
CA THR A 278 -4.94 -5.43 6.28
C THR A 278 -5.88 -6.29 5.41
N GLU A 279 -6.80 -5.65 4.69
CA GLU A 279 -7.74 -6.32 3.78
C GLU A 279 -8.10 -5.37 2.63
N LEU A 280 -7.65 -5.69 1.42
CA LEU A 280 -7.91 -4.91 0.21
C LEU A 280 -9.11 -5.42 -0.60
N GLY A 281 -9.68 -6.58 -0.23
CA GLY A 281 -10.76 -7.22 -0.96
C GLY A 281 -12.07 -6.43 -0.98
N GLY A 282 -12.66 -6.27 -2.16
CA GLY A 282 -13.97 -5.63 -2.32
C GLY A 282 -13.97 -4.11 -2.13
N ASP A 283 -14.93 -3.60 -1.37
CA ASP A 283 -15.11 -2.17 -1.05
C ASP A 283 -14.72 -1.95 0.42
N LYS A 284 -13.88 -0.95 0.69
CA LYS A 284 -13.36 -0.57 2.01
C LYS A 284 -13.36 0.96 2.16
N PHE A 285 -14.50 1.51 2.52
CA PHE A 285 -14.66 2.97 2.62
C PHE A 285 -14.07 3.50 3.91
N LEU A 286 -13.29 4.56 3.78
CA LEU A 286 -12.73 5.31 4.91
C LEU A 286 -13.58 6.55 5.18
N TRP A 287 -13.80 7.37 4.15
CA TRP A 287 -14.53 8.63 4.29
C TRP A 287 -15.98 8.48 3.86
N GLY A 288 -16.89 9.10 4.59
CA GLY A 288 -18.30 9.14 4.19
C GLY A 288 -19.14 10.15 4.95
N GLN A 289 -20.46 10.01 4.83
CA GLN A 289 -21.45 10.82 5.54
C GLN A 289 -22.58 9.98 6.14
N THR A 290 -23.23 10.52 7.17
CA THR A 290 -24.42 9.89 7.79
C THR A 290 -25.67 9.87 6.90
N VAL A 291 -25.68 10.61 5.80
CA VAL A 291 -26.68 10.50 4.72
C VAL A 291 -25.93 10.19 3.42
N GLN A 292 -26.57 9.54 2.44
CA GLN A 292 -25.93 9.24 1.15
C GLN A 292 -25.27 10.47 0.49
N GLY A 293 -24.08 10.28 -0.06
CA GLY A 293 -23.28 11.30 -0.75
C GLY A 293 -21.86 10.81 -1.02
N ILE A 294 -20.85 11.57 -0.60
CA ILE A 294 -19.43 11.20 -0.83
C ILE A 294 -19.06 9.90 -0.13
N HIS A 295 -18.20 9.11 -0.77
CA HIS A 295 -17.52 7.99 -0.13
C HIS A 295 -16.18 7.71 -0.80
N ASN A 296 -15.10 7.84 -0.02
CA ASN A 296 -13.73 7.63 -0.48
C ASN A 296 -13.09 6.51 0.37
N GLY A 297 -12.05 5.86 -0.14
CA GLY A 297 -11.39 4.74 0.55
C GLY A 297 -10.70 3.82 -0.46
N ILE A 298 -10.74 2.51 -0.24
CA ILE A 298 -10.16 1.50 -1.13
C ILE A 298 -11.28 0.70 -1.81
N ARG A 299 -11.12 0.39 -3.09
CA ARG A 299 -12.13 -0.32 -3.88
C ARG A 299 -11.52 -1.18 -4.97
N SER A 300 -12.35 -2.04 -5.55
CA SER A 300 -12.00 -2.88 -6.70
C SER A 300 -10.82 -3.82 -6.41
N GLY A 301 -10.69 -4.23 -5.15
CA GLY A 301 -9.64 -5.13 -4.72
C GLY A 301 -8.27 -4.47 -4.61
N GLY A 302 -8.16 -3.20 -4.18
CA GLY A 302 -6.86 -2.57 -3.85
C GLY A 302 -6.58 -1.20 -4.43
N PHE A 303 -7.51 -0.53 -5.12
CA PHE A 303 -7.25 0.83 -5.63
C PHE A 303 -7.82 1.88 -4.67
N LEU A 304 -7.05 2.94 -4.40
CA LEU A 304 -7.62 4.14 -3.79
C LEU A 304 -8.79 4.64 -4.65
N HIS A 305 -9.84 5.12 -4.01
CA HIS A 305 -11.12 5.36 -4.62
C HIS A 305 -11.71 6.67 -4.13
N GLN A 306 -12.21 7.46 -5.08
CA GLN A 306 -12.94 8.68 -4.80
C GLN A 306 -14.32 8.62 -5.47
N ALA A 307 -15.38 8.84 -4.70
CA ALA A 307 -16.75 8.80 -5.24
C ALA A 307 -17.59 10.00 -4.84
N HIS A 308 -18.11 10.69 -5.85
CA HIS A 308 -19.28 11.57 -5.74
C HIS A 308 -20.46 10.87 -6.41
N TRP A 309 -21.70 11.13 -6.00
CA TRP A 309 -22.85 10.36 -6.51
C TRP A 309 -22.94 10.35 -8.04
N GLY A 310 -22.73 9.16 -8.63
CA GLY A 310 -22.76 8.96 -10.07
C GLY A 310 -21.48 9.39 -10.81
N ALA A 311 -20.37 9.56 -10.07
CA ALA A 311 -19.02 9.85 -10.54
C ALA A 311 -18.00 9.15 -9.63
N ASP A 312 -17.81 7.86 -9.90
CA ASP A 312 -16.92 6.95 -9.18
C ASP A 312 -15.61 6.85 -9.96
N THR A 313 -14.46 6.98 -9.28
CA THR A 313 -13.16 6.84 -9.95
C THR A 313 -12.13 6.22 -9.04
N ASN A 314 -11.29 5.37 -9.61
CA ASN A 314 -10.16 4.76 -8.92
C ASN A 314 -8.89 5.51 -9.28
N GLY A 315 -7.93 5.44 -8.35
CA GLY A 315 -6.52 5.68 -8.59
C GLY A 315 -5.93 4.81 -9.69
N ALA A 316 -4.69 5.08 -10.06
CA ALA A 316 -3.94 4.30 -11.03
C ALA A 316 -3.23 3.09 -10.38
N THR A 317 -2.79 3.24 -9.14
CA THR A 317 -1.97 2.26 -8.43
C THR A 317 -2.81 1.23 -7.70
N ASN A 318 -2.44 -0.04 -7.84
CA ASN A 318 -3.03 -1.15 -7.10
C ASN A 318 -2.20 -1.41 -5.85
N LEU A 319 -2.81 -1.24 -4.69
CA LEU A 319 -2.13 -1.39 -3.41
C LEU A 319 -1.63 -2.82 -3.14
N ASN A 320 -2.20 -3.85 -3.78
CA ASN A 320 -1.63 -5.20 -3.61
C ASN A 320 -0.20 -5.28 -4.18
N ASP A 321 0.07 -4.66 -5.33
CA ASP A 321 1.40 -4.67 -5.92
C ASP A 321 2.33 -3.63 -5.27
N TYR A 322 1.75 -2.56 -4.73
CA TYR A 322 2.47 -1.46 -4.12
C TYR A 322 3.03 -1.85 -2.75
N LEU A 323 2.18 -2.42 -1.89
CA LEU A 323 2.53 -2.79 -0.53
C LEU A 323 3.55 -3.93 -0.47
N ASP A 324 3.65 -4.76 -1.52
CA ASP A 324 4.71 -5.78 -1.64
C ASP A 324 6.13 -5.18 -1.66
N ASN A 325 6.27 -3.88 -1.95
CA ASN A 325 7.55 -3.17 -2.00
C ASN A 325 7.66 -2.07 -0.93
N ASP A 326 6.66 -1.95 -0.06
CA ASP A 326 6.57 -0.96 1.00
C ASP A 326 6.94 -1.60 2.33
N LEU A 327 8.07 -1.18 2.89
CA LEU A 327 8.74 -1.94 3.96
C LEU A 327 8.01 -1.89 5.29
N ASP A 328 7.21 -0.85 5.60
CA ASP A 328 6.47 -0.75 6.86
C ASP A 328 4.95 -1.00 6.68
N GLY A 329 4.47 -1.12 5.44
CA GLY A 329 3.08 -1.31 5.06
C GLY A 329 2.15 -0.11 5.33
N TRP A 330 2.69 1.06 5.67
CA TRP A 330 1.95 2.29 5.89
C TRP A 330 1.99 3.18 4.64
N ILE A 331 0.80 3.55 4.16
CA ILE A 331 0.67 4.54 3.09
C ILE A 331 0.05 5.83 3.64
N HIS A 332 0.49 6.96 3.12
CA HIS A 332 -0.21 8.22 3.23
C HIS A 332 -1.14 8.41 2.02
N ALA A 333 -2.44 8.50 2.26
CA ALA A 333 -3.44 8.66 1.21
C ALA A 333 -4.18 10.00 1.35
N ALA A 334 -4.26 10.75 0.24
CA ALA A 334 -5.01 12.00 0.17
C ALA A 334 -6.05 12.03 -0.95
N TRP A 335 -7.19 12.70 -0.69
CA TRP A 335 -8.26 12.93 -1.65
C TRP A 335 -8.59 14.42 -1.68
N THR A 336 -8.43 15.05 -2.84
CA THR A 336 -8.79 16.47 -3.04
C THR A 336 -9.97 16.61 -4.00
N TYR A 337 -10.74 17.67 -3.81
CA TYR A 337 -11.75 18.11 -4.75
C TYR A 337 -11.87 19.64 -4.76
N ASP A 338 -11.73 20.22 -5.96
CA ASP A 338 -11.95 21.63 -6.24
C ASP A 338 -13.37 21.86 -6.80
N GLY A 339 -14.19 22.56 -6.03
CA GLY A 339 -15.55 22.92 -6.40
C GLY A 339 -15.66 24.01 -7.47
N GLU A 340 -14.63 24.85 -7.66
CA GLU A 340 -14.63 25.90 -8.68
C GLU A 340 -14.37 25.32 -10.08
N THR A 341 -13.49 24.32 -10.16
CA THR A 341 -13.06 23.70 -11.42
C THR A 341 -13.72 22.34 -11.70
N ASP A 342 -14.45 21.76 -10.73
CA ASP A 342 -14.98 20.39 -10.77
C ASP A 342 -13.86 19.34 -10.96
N ILE A 343 -12.65 19.57 -10.42
CA ILE A 343 -11.51 18.63 -10.53
C ILE A 343 -11.36 17.84 -9.21
N GLY A 344 -11.17 16.52 -9.32
CA GLY A 344 -10.81 15.68 -8.18
C GLY A 344 -9.47 15.01 -8.40
N GLN A 345 -8.71 14.81 -7.32
CA GLN A 345 -7.42 14.13 -7.34
C GLN A 345 -7.32 13.10 -6.21
N ILE A 346 -6.44 12.12 -6.41
CA ILE A 346 -6.04 11.10 -5.45
C ILE A 346 -4.50 11.11 -5.40
N TYR A 347 -3.94 11.11 -4.20
CA TYR A 347 -2.50 11.02 -3.97
C TYR A 347 -2.20 9.77 -3.12
N LEU A 348 -1.08 9.13 -3.42
CA LEU A 348 -0.50 8.00 -2.71
C LEU A 348 0.95 8.35 -2.38
N ASP A 349 1.29 8.35 -1.09
CA ASP A 349 2.61 8.72 -0.54
C ASP A 349 3.14 10.02 -1.12
N GLY A 350 2.27 11.04 -1.09
CA GLY A 350 2.60 12.38 -1.56
C GLY A 350 2.52 12.56 -3.08
N ALA A 351 2.56 11.48 -3.86
CA ALA A 351 2.56 11.52 -5.31
C ALA A 351 1.14 11.47 -5.90
N LEU A 352 0.90 12.26 -6.95
CA LEU A 352 -0.37 12.26 -7.68
C LEU A 352 -0.61 10.89 -8.36
N ASP A 353 -1.60 10.15 -7.89
CA ASP A 353 -1.97 8.83 -8.42
C ASP A 353 -3.10 8.94 -9.46
N TRP A 354 -4.00 9.92 -9.31
CA TRP A 354 -5.04 10.18 -10.30
C TRP A 354 -5.55 11.63 -10.26
N GLU A 355 -5.85 12.17 -11.45
CA GLU A 355 -6.54 13.44 -11.63
C GLU A 355 -7.64 13.30 -12.69
N GLY A 356 -8.77 13.97 -12.47
CA GLY A 356 -9.70 14.22 -13.55
C GLY A 356 -10.97 14.95 -13.16
N ASN A 357 -11.81 15.20 -14.17
CA ASN A 357 -13.11 15.82 -13.97
C ASN A 357 -13.96 14.98 -13.01
N LYS A 358 -14.43 15.63 -11.97
CA LYS A 358 -15.44 15.13 -11.05
C LYS A 358 -16.76 15.85 -11.30
N ARG A 359 -17.76 15.48 -10.52
CA ARG A 359 -19.00 16.24 -10.42
C ARG A 359 -19.03 16.90 -9.05
N ALA A 360 -19.59 18.10 -8.97
CA ALA A 360 -20.09 18.68 -7.74
C ALA A 360 -20.59 17.62 -6.74
N PRO A 361 -19.92 17.50 -5.58
CA PRO A 361 -20.33 16.61 -4.52
C PRO A 361 -21.78 16.91 -4.15
N ASN A 362 -22.49 15.87 -3.76
CA ASN A 362 -23.81 16.04 -3.19
C ASN A 362 -23.89 15.18 -1.95
N GLY A 363 -24.56 15.71 -0.94
CA GLY A 363 -24.53 15.07 0.35
C GLY A 363 -25.03 15.95 1.48
N SER A 364 -25.29 15.30 2.60
CA SER A 364 -25.69 15.97 3.83
C SER A 364 -25.38 15.09 5.04
N GLY A 365 -25.50 15.69 6.22
CA GLY A 365 -25.22 15.00 7.46
C GLY A 365 -23.75 15.15 7.86
N ASN A 366 -23.37 14.37 8.85
CA ASN A 366 -22.09 14.49 9.51
C ASN A 366 -21.04 13.69 8.74
N LEU A 367 -19.79 14.15 8.78
CA LEU A 367 -18.64 13.35 8.38
C LEU A 367 -18.59 12.07 9.23
N ILE A 368 -18.32 10.95 8.59
CA ILE A 368 -17.99 9.67 9.23
C ILE A 368 -16.67 9.16 8.67
N ILE A 369 -15.91 8.49 9.54
CA ILE A 369 -14.60 7.91 9.23
C ILE A 369 -14.65 6.41 9.56
N GLY A 370 -14.05 5.57 8.72
CA GLY A 370 -14.10 4.11 8.77
C GLY A 370 -15.26 3.50 7.97
N GLY A 371 -16.06 4.29 7.23
CA GLY A 371 -17.15 3.76 6.43
C GLY A 371 -18.01 4.79 5.69
N ARG A 372 -19.02 4.32 4.96
CA ARG A 372 -20.05 5.16 4.32
C ARG A 372 -21.41 5.06 5.03
N ASN A 373 -22.43 5.79 4.55
CA ASN A 373 -23.77 5.80 5.17
C ASN A 373 -24.28 4.38 5.51
N GLY A 374 -24.62 4.15 6.78
CA GLY A 374 -25.03 2.84 7.32
C GLY A 374 -23.87 1.98 7.86
N GLY A 375 -22.63 2.37 7.59
CA GLY A 375 -21.38 1.69 7.96
C GLY A 375 -21.19 0.35 7.24
N GLU A 376 -21.69 0.22 6.01
CA GLU A 376 -21.45 -0.98 5.19
C GLU A 376 -20.07 -0.87 4.51
N SER A 377 -19.36 -2.00 4.35
CA SER A 377 -18.08 -2.07 3.63
C SER A 377 -17.04 -1.07 4.19
N GLY A 378 -16.88 -1.05 5.51
CA GLY A 378 -15.97 -0.11 6.18
C GLY A 378 -14.51 -0.49 5.98
N TYR A 379 -13.62 0.45 6.28
CA TYR A 379 -12.18 0.22 6.26
C TYR A 379 -11.78 -0.89 7.25
N VAL A 380 -10.73 -1.64 6.88
CA VAL A 380 -10.15 -2.73 7.69
C VAL A 380 -8.63 -2.57 7.66
N GLY A 381 -8.03 -2.34 8.82
CA GLY A 381 -6.62 -2.00 8.98
C GLY A 381 -6.39 -0.93 10.06
N LEU A 382 -5.15 -0.48 10.22
CA LEU A 382 -4.82 0.67 11.07
C LEU A 382 -5.00 1.97 10.27
N ILE A 383 -5.37 3.02 11.00
CA ILE A 383 -5.39 4.40 10.52
C ILE A 383 -4.68 5.28 11.53
N ASP A 384 -4.05 6.33 11.05
CA ASP A 384 -3.38 7.32 11.86
C ASP A 384 -3.43 8.71 11.20
N ASP A 385 -3.10 9.75 11.96
CA ASP A 385 -2.86 11.12 11.48
C ASP A 385 -3.93 11.63 10.48
N ILE A 386 -5.19 11.54 10.91
CA ILE A 386 -6.32 11.95 10.07
C ILE A 386 -6.47 13.46 10.10
N ALA A 387 -6.41 14.09 8.92
CA ALA A 387 -6.67 15.51 8.79
C ALA A 387 -7.67 15.85 7.67
N VAL A 388 -8.46 16.92 7.89
CA VAL A 388 -9.49 17.39 6.94
C VAL A 388 -9.45 18.90 6.80
N TRP A 389 -9.51 19.35 5.55
CA TRP A 389 -9.64 20.75 5.16
C TRP A 389 -10.90 20.97 4.32
N ASN A 390 -11.42 22.19 4.37
CA ASN A 390 -12.49 22.68 3.51
C ASN A 390 -11.96 23.46 2.29
N ASP A 391 -10.77 23.11 1.84
CA ASP A 391 -10.07 23.70 0.69
C ASP A 391 -9.19 22.62 0.01
N VAL A 392 -8.65 22.94 -1.17
CA VAL A 392 -7.68 22.09 -1.87
C VAL A 392 -6.27 22.45 -1.40
N LEU A 393 -5.57 21.48 -0.82
CA LEU A 393 -4.14 21.64 -0.51
C LEU A 393 -3.30 21.57 -1.78
N ALA A 394 -2.20 22.32 -1.81
CA ALA A 394 -1.20 22.20 -2.85
C ALA A 394 -0.52 20.82 -2.80
N GLU A 395 -0.07 20.31 -3.96
CA GLU A 395 0.58 19.00 -4.09
C GLU A 395 1.80 18.86 -3.16
N LYS A 396 2.60 19.91 -3.02
CA LYS A 396 3.75 19.92 -2.09
C LYS A 396 3.35 19.74 -0.62
N ILE A 397 2.24 20.33 -0.16
CA ILE A 397 1.75 20.07 1.22
C ILE A 397 1.44 18.59 1.38
N ILE A 398 0.77 18.00 0.40
CA ILE A 398 0.37 16.59 0.46
C ILE A 398 1.60 15.68 0.46
N ALA A 399 2.66 16.06 -0.27
CA ALA A 399 3.96 15.40 -0.22
C ALA A 399 4.60 15.52 1.18
N ASN A 400 4.68 16.72 1.73
CA ASN A 400 5.29 16.93 3.05
C ASN A 400 4.51 16.20 4.17
N LEU A 401 3.17 16.14 4.09
CA LEU A 401 2.36 15.33 5.01
C LEU A 401 2.66 13.82 4.90
N ALA A 402 2.99 13.33 3.70
CA ALA A 402 3.45 11.96 3.48
C ALA A 402 4.89 11.73 3.96
N GLU A 403 5.66 12.80 4.19
CA GLU A 403 7.00 12.76 4.78
C GLU A 403 6.97 13.06 6.30
N GLY A 404 5.78 13.08 6.91
CA GLY A 404 5.61 13.21 8.36
C GLY A 404 5.42 14.63 8.87
N ALA A 405 5.21 15.61 7.99
CA ALA A 405 4.85 16.95 8.41
C ALA A 405 3.52 16.94 9.18
N SER A 406 3.47 17.69 10.28
CA SER A 406 2.25 17.81 11.09
C SER A 406 1.16 18.59 10.34
N PRO A 407 -0.09 18.09 10.29
CA PRO A 407 -1.22 18.79 9.69
C PRO A 407 -1.56 20.13 10.34
N ILE A 408 -1.22 20.32 11.61
CA ILE A 408 -1.32 21.61 12.30
C ILE A 408 0.06 22.27 12.36
N PRO A 409 0.15 23.61 12.25
CA PRO A 409 1.34 24.34 12.62
C PRO A 409 1.63 24.03 14.08
N GLN A 410 2.61 23.15 14.31
CA GLN A 410 3.25 23.09 15.60
C GLN A 410 4.16 24.31 15.63
N ASN A 411 4.15 25.03 16.74
CA ASN A 411 4.97 26.22 16.86
C ASN A 411 6.41 25.70 16.89
N ASN A 412 7.07 25.64 15.73
CA ASN A 412 8.47 25.28 15.58
C ASN A 412 9.38 26.39 16.14
N THR A 413 8.85 27.27 17.00
CA THR A 413 9.69 28.16 17.77
C THR A 413 10.55 27.29 18.66
N ASP A 414 11.84 27.54 18.53
CA ASP A 414 12.87 27.12 19.45
C ASP A 414 13.23 28.42 20.19
N ASP A 415 12.50 28.73 21.27
CA ASP A 415 12.58 30.04 21.96
C ASP A 415 13.97 30.26 22.59
N ASP A 416 14.75 29.20 22.80
CA ASP A 416 16.10 29.26 23.36
C ASP A 416 17.25 28.86 22.41
N GLU A 417 16.93 28.59 21.14
CA GLU A 417 17.82 28.36 20.00
C GLU A 417 18.77 27.16 20.24
N ASP A 418 18.28 26.09 20.87
CA ASP A 418 19.09 24.92 21.22
C ASP A 418 18.96 23.73 20.26
N GLY A 419 18.07 23.84 19.27
CA GLY A 419 17.81 22.86 18.23
C GLY A 419 16.58 21.99 18.49
N LEU A 420 15.93 22.09 19.66
CA LEU A 420 14.66 21.44 19.93
C LEU A 420 13.49 22.42 19.81
N PRO A 421 12.39 22.06 19.12
CA PRO A 421 11.21 22.91 19.12
C PRO A 421 10.45 22.89 20.46
N ASP A 422 10.01 24.07 20.93
CA ASP A 422 9.29 24.27 22.20
C ASP A 422 8.08 23.33 22.36
N PHE A 423 7.41 23.02 21.25
CA PHE A 423 6.24 22.14 21.28
C PHE A 423 6.62 20.70 21.65
N TRP A 424 7.75 20.22 21.12
CA TRP A 424 8.23 18.86 21.32
C TRP A 424 8.74 18.70 22.74
N GLU A 425 9.51 19.68 23.20
CA GLU A 425 9.95 19.84 24.58
C GLU A 425 8.78 19.85 25.57
N THR A 426 7.75 20.67 25.31
CA THR A 426 6.56 20.73 26.16
C THR A 426 5.78 19.42 26.18
N ARG A 427 5.66 18.75 25.02
CA ARG A 427 4.95 17.47 24.88
C ARG A 427 5.65 16.37 25.70
N ASN A 428 6.96 16.30 25.55
CA ASN A 428 7.79 15.27 26.17
C ASN A 428 8.29 15.64 27.57
N GLY A 429 8.11 16.88 28.01
CA GLY A 429 8.55 17.36 29.31
C GLY A 429 10.08 17.43 29.44
N VAL A 430 10.77 17.70 28.33
CA VAL A 430 12.23 17.83 28.20
C VAL A 430 12.60 19.26 27.79
N ASP A 431 13.87 19.66 27.96
CA ASP A 431 14.35 21.06 27.85
C ASP A 431 15.87 21.13 27.59
N ASP A 432 16.55 19.99 27.38
CA ASP A 432 18.02 19.95 27.24
C ASP A 432 18.37 18.96 26.13
N PRO A 433 18.81 19.39 24.94
CA PRO A 433 19.05 18.53 23.77
C PRO A 433 20.08 17.43 24.02
N GLU A 434 20.96 17.62 25.01
CA GLU A 434 22.04 16.70 25.37
C GLU A 434 21.67 15.78 26.55
N ALA A 435 20.46 15.95 27.11
CA ALA A 435 19.97 15.03 28.13
C ALA A 435 19.47 13.73 27.51
N ASP A 436 19.64 12.65 28.27
CA ASP A 436 19.23 11.28 27.96
C ASP A 436 18.39 10.81 29.17
N PRO A 437 17.07 11.10 29.18
CA PRO A 437 16.24 10.91 30.38
C PRO A 437 15.99 9.44 30.73
N ASP A 438 15.89 8.56 29.75
CA ASP A 438 15.56 7.14 29.92
C ASP A 438 16.78 6.19 29.88
N GLN A 439 17.96 6.69 29.50
CA GLN A 439 19.27 6.03 29.55
C GLN A 439 19.44 4.89 28.54
N ASP A 440 18.85 5.02 27.36
CA ASP A 440 19.06 4.12 26.22
C ASP A 440 20.34 4.46 25.41
N GLY A 441 20.82 5.71 25.54
CA GLY A 441 22.03 6.21 24.89
C GLY A 441 21.78 7.18 23.73
N LEU A 442 20.54 7.53 23.42
CA LEU A 442 20.18 8.67 22.57
C LEU A 442 19.99 9.92 23.43
N THR A 443 20.33 11.09 22.90
CA THR A 443 19.97 12.35 23.55
C THR A 443 18.62 12.83 23.04
N ASN A 444 17.96 13.74 23.75
CA ASN A 444 16.69 14.33 23.30
C ASN A 444 16.76 14.86 21.85
N ALA A 445 17.90 15.43 21.43
CA ALA A 445 18.12 15.83 20.04
C ALA A 445 18.17 14.63 19.08
N ASP A 446 18.89 13.56 19.43
CA ASP A 446 18.90 12.33 18.64
C ASP A 446 17.49 11.72 18.56
N GLU A 447 16.71 11.76 19.63
CA GLU A 447 15.36 11.20 19.68
C GLU A 447 14.36 12.03 18.89
N TYR A 448 14.52 13.36 18.91
CA TYR A 448 13.78 14.25 18.01
C TYR A 448 14.03 13.93 16.54
N ASP A 449 15.28 13.64 16.18
CA ASP A 449 15.68 13.27 14.82
C ASP A 449 15.18 11.87 14.42
N ASN A 450 15.26 10.89 15.33
CA ASN A 450 14.83 9.51 15.10
C ASN A 450 13.33 9.27 15.38
N LYS A 451 12.59 10.31 15.81
CA LYS A 451 11.15 10.28 16.16
C LYS A 451 10.79 9.32 17.29
N THR A 452 11.74 9.00 18.16
CA THR A 452 11.54 8.14 19.34
C THR A 452 11.07 8.94 20.56
N ASN A 453 10.68 8.23 21.63
CA ASN A 453 10.14 8.86 22.83
C ASN A 453 11.24 9.09 23.90
N PRO A 454 11.57 10.35 24.23
CA PRO A 454 12.64 10.73 25.19
C PRO A 454 12.47 10.33 26.64
N ASN A 455 11.39 9.63 26.95
CA ASN A 455 11.15 9.11 28.30
C ASN A 455 10.92 7.60 28.31
N LYS A 456 11.17 6.92 27.19
CA LYS A 456 10.90 5.51 27.00
C LYS A 456 12.00 4.89 26.14
N ALA A 457 12.92 4.23 26.84
CA ALA A 457 14.11 3.60 26.25
C ALA A 457 13.85 2.57 25.14
N ASP A 458 12.61 2.16 24.90
CA ASP A 458 12.18 1.12 23.94
C ASP A 458 10.82 1.61 23.40
N THR A 459 10.87 2.41 22.34
CA THR A 459 9.73 3.19 21.85
C THR A 459 8.64 2.28 21.31
N ASP A 460 8.99 1.25 20.54
CA ASP A 460 8.03 0.34 19.94
C ASP A 460 7.62 -0.85 20.85
N GLU A 461 8.37 -1.15 21.91
CA GLU A 461 8.18 -2.28 22.85
C GLU A 461 8.45 -3.66 22.26
N ASP A 462 9.45 -3.80 21.40
CA ASP A 462 9.96 -5.09 20.91
C ASP A 462 10.96 -5.74 21.90
N GLY A 463 11.58 -4.93 22.76
CA GLY A 463 12.55 -5.37 23.78
C GLY A 463 14.02 -5.04 23.48
N LEU A 464 14.33 -4.39 22.37
CA LEU A 464 15.54 -3.59 22.17
C LEU A 464 15.31 -2.15 22.62
N ASP A 465 16.41 -1.44 22.83
CA ASP A 465 16.34 -0.03 23.21
C ASP A 465 16.66 0.85 21.99
N ASP A 466 16.05 2.03 21.89
CA ASP A 466 16.08 2.82 20.65
C ASP A 466 17.53 3.15 20.24
N GLY A 467 18.37 3.51 21.22
CA GLY A 467 19.80 3.72 21.02
C GLY A 467 20.57 2.49 20.51
N THR A 468 20.16 1.28 20.88
CA THR A 468 20.70 0.04 20.29
C THR A 468 20.28 -0.11 18.85
N GLU A 469 19.02 0.12 18.53
CA GLU A 469 18.45 -0.08 17.19
C GLU A 469 19.04 0.91 16.20
N VAL A 470 19.09 2.20 16.55
CA VAL A 470 19.76 3.24 15.75
C VAL A 470 21.23 2.89 15.50
N ALA A 471 21.94 2.36 16.50
CA ALA A 471 23.31 1.90 16.33
C ALA A 471 23.43 0.63 15.47
N GLY A 472 22.43 -0.24 15.53
CA GLY A 472 22.25 -1.44 14.71
C GLY A 472 21.76 -1.16 13.29
N LYS A 473 21.23 0.05 13.05
CA LYS A 473 20.50 0.51 11.86
C LYS A 473 19.14 -0.15 11.64
N SER A 474 18.60 -0.79 12.66
CA SER A 474 17.21 -1.21 12.66
C SER A 474 16.32 -0.05 13.14
N SER A 475 15.02 -0.16 12.97
CA SER A 475 14.06 0.94 13.16
C SER A 475 13.51 0.95 14.59
N PRO A 476 13.82 1.94 15.43
CA PRO A 476 13.31 2.03 16.82
C PRO A 476 11.80 2.30 16.95
N LEU A 477 11.11 2.36 15.80
CA LEU A 477 9.67 2.61 15.70
C LEU A 477 8.91 1.38 15.17
N SER A 478 9.62 0.30 14.83
CA SER A 478 9.02 -0.90 14.24
C SER A 478 9.60 -2.15 14.88
N LYS A 479 8.73 -2.91 15.56
CA LYS A 479 9.13 -4.12 16.28
C LYS A 479 9.89 -5.14 15.43
N ASP A 480 9.59 -5.12 14.14
CA ASP A 480 10.13 -6.01 13.12
C ASP A 480 10.43 -5.08 11.93
N THR A 481 11.71 -4.74 11.77
CA THR A 481 12.16 -3.72 10.83
C THR A 481 12.08 -4.17 9.38
N ASP A 482 12.32 -5.45 9.10
CA ASP A 482 12.29 -6.01 7.75
C ASP A 482 11.04 -6.85 7.44
N ASN A 483 10.14 -6.99 8.42
CA ASN A 483 8.85 -7.65 8.34
C ASN A 483 8.91 -9.13 7.94
N ASP A 484 10.00 -9.81 8.32
CA ASP A 484 10.15 -11.25 8.12
C ASP A 484 9.38 -12.10 9.15
N GLY A 485 8.91 -11.45 10.22
CA GLY A 485 8.11 -11.99 11.31
C GLY A 485 8.88 -12.30 12.59
N LEU A 486 10.20 -12.06 12.63
CA LEU A 486 11.00 -11.97 13.87
C LEU A 486 11.07 -10.51 14.31
N SER A 487 11.00 -10.27 15.62
CA SER A 487 11.30 -8.92 16.12
C SER A 487 12.80 -8.62 16.04
N ASP A 488 13.19 -7.35 15.94
CA ASP A 488 14.60 -6.93 15.90
C ASP A 488 15.39 -7.51 17.10
N SER A 489 14.74 -7.56 18.27
CA SER A 489 15.24 -8.21 19.48
C SER A 489 15.47 -9.72 19.31
N GLU A 490 14.52 -10.43 18.70
CA GLU A 490 14.61 -11.87 18.43
C GLU A 490 15.71 -12.19 17.42
N GLU A 491 15.89 -11.32 16.43
CA GLU A 491 16.94 -11.43 15.43
C GLU A 491 18.32 -11.19 16.02
N LYS A 492 18.47 -10.15 16.84
CA LYS A 492 19.73 -9.90 17.57
C LYS A 492 20.10 -11.08 18.48
N ASP A 493 19.13 -11.70 19.13
CA ASP A 493 19.32 -12.90 19.95
C ASP A 493 19.68 -14.13 19.11
N SER A 494 19.15 -14.22 17.89
CA SER A 494 19.44 -15.28 16.90
C SER A 494 20.74 -15.04 16.12
N GLY A 495 21.22 -13.80 16.12
CA GLY A 495 22.41 -13.33 15.41
C GLY A 495 22.20 -12.97 13.94
N THR A 496 20.94 -12.83 13.51
CA THR A 496 20.54 -12.37 12.18
C THR A 496 20.63 -10.85 12.07
N ASP A 497 20.47 -10.30 10.86
CA ASP A 497 20.58 -8.88 10.53
C ASP A 497 19.18 -8.27 10.46
N PRO A 498 18.75 -7.44 11.44
CA PRO A 498 17.38 -6.91 11.53
C PRO A 498 16.97 -5.91 10.45
N THR A 499 17.69 -5.89 9.34
CA THR A 499 17.42 -5.02 8.20
C THR A 499 17.29 -5.82 6.92
N LYS A 500 17.19 -7.15 7.05
CA LYS A 500 17.26 -8.11 5.97
C LYS A 500 16.42 -9.34 6.32
N ASP A 501 15.30 -9.45 5.61
CA ASP A 501 14.44 -10.62 5.64
C ASP A 501 15.21 -11.94 5.48
N ASP A 502 16.25 -11.97 4.65
CA ASP A 502 17.17 -13.10 4.43
C ASP A 502 18.62 -12.67 4.71
N THR A 503 19.10 -12.95 5.93
CA THR A 503 20.44 -12.53 6.38
C THR A 503 21.58 -13.09 5.52
N ASP A 504 21.46 -14.34 5.05
CA ASP A 504 22.54 -15.05 4.36
C ASP A 504 22.41 -15.10 2.83
N GLU A 505 21.32 -14.54 2.31
CA GLU A 505 20.98 -14.34 0.89
C GLU A 505 20.84 -15.66 0.11
N ASP A 506 20.26 -16.69 0.73
CA ASP A 506 20.01 -18.00 0.09
C ASP A 506 18.58 -18.23 -0.43
N GLY A 507 17.70 -17.26 -0.20
CA GLY A 507 16.34 -17.15 -0.74
C GLY A 507 15.23 -17.55 0.24
N TYR A 508 15.53 -17.63 1.54
CA TYR A 508 14.59 -17.96 2.60
C TYR A 508 14.71 -16.96 3.73
N SER A 509 13.58 -16.52 4.30
CA SER A 509 13.65 -15.57 5.41
C SER A 509 14.18 -16.21 6.70
N ASP A 510 14.75 -15.39 7.57
CA ASP A 510 15.37 -15.83 8.82
C ASP A 510 14.36 -16.54 9.74
N LEU A 511 13.14 -16.01 9.88
CA LEU A 511 12.06 -16.68 10.60
C LEU A 511 11.82 -18.09 10.05
N LYS A 512 11.70 -18.20 8.72
CA LYS A 512 11.41 -19.46 8.03
C LYS A 512 12.53 -20.47 8.24
N GLU A 513 13.77 -20.01 8.36
CA GLU A 513 14.90 -20.87 8.68
C GLU A 513 14.91 -21.36 10.12
N ILE A 514 14.64 -20.47 11.07
CA ILE A 514 14.53 -20.81 12.49
C ILE A 514 13.40 -21.82 12.72
N GLU A 515 12.23 -21.59 12.12
CA GLU A 515 11.08 -22.50 12.19
C GLU A 515 11.38 -23.86 11.52
N ALA A 516 12.09 -23.85 10.38
CA ALA A 516 12.52 -25.06 9.69
C ALA A 516 13.71 -25.78 10.37
N GLY A 517 14.34 -25.15 11.35
CA GLY A 517 15.54 -25.65 12.02
C GLY A 517 16.80 -25.65 11.14
N SER A 518 16.80 -24.88 10.06
CA SER A 518 18.00 -24.49 9.31
C SER A 518 18.80 -23.42 10.06
N ASN A 519 19.90 -22.94 9.47
CA ASN A 519 20.77 -21.97 10.13
C ASN A 519 20.78 -20.69 9.29
N PRO A 520 20.13 -19.60 9.75
CA PRO A 520 19.95 -18.36 9.00
C PRO A 520 21.23 -17.55 8.73
N LEU A 521 22.38 -18.05 9.21
CA LEU A 521 23.68 -17.41 9.05
C LEU A 521 24.60 -18.17 8.10
N ASN A 522 24.07 -19.11 7.33
CA ASN A 522 24.84 -19.96 6.44
C ASN A 522 24.05 -20.39 5.21
N ALA A 523 24.28 -19.69 4.09
CA ALA A 523 23.66 -19.90 2.77
C ALA A 523 23.78 -21.30 2.13
N ASN A 524 24.42 -22.27 2.81
CA ASN A 524 24.40 -23.68 2.42
C ASN A 524 23.51 -24.53 3.34
N SER A 525 22.83 -23.87 4.25
CA SER A 525 21.99 -24.42 5.30
C SER A 525 20.54 -24.01 5.12
N VAL A 526 20.09 -23.72 3.90
CA VAL A 526 18.68 -23.55 3.53
C VAL A 526 17.72 -24.43 4.34
N PRO A 527 16.50 -23.94 4.63
CA PRO A 527 15.39 -24.79 4.99
C PRO A 527 15.41 -26.00 4.09
N GLN A 528 15.49 -27.20 4.67
CA GLN A 528 15.07 -28.33 3.87
C GLN A 528 13.65 -27.98 3.44
N ALA A 529 13.43 -27.87 2.13
CA ALA A 529 12.09 -27.91 1.58
C ALA A 529 11.35 -28.94 2.42
N PRO A 530 10.13 -28.61 2.94
CA PRO A 530 9.38 -29.58 3.72
C PRO A 530 9.50 -30.89 2.96
N PRO A 531 9.86 -32.00 3.64
CA PRO A 531 10.22 -33.23 2.95
C PRO A 531 9.20 -33.41 1.84
N VAL A 532 9.72 -33.58 0.61
CA VAL A 532 9.11 -33.42 -0.73
C VAL A 532 7.94 -34.40 -0.96
N ASP A 533 7.17 -34.59 0.09
CA ASP A 533 6.39 -35.74 0.52
C ASP A 533 5.14 -35.25 1.28
N GLU A 534 5.10 -34.04 1.86
CA GLU A 534 3.93 -33.52 2.61
C GLU A 534 3.06 -32.56 1.78
N PRO A 535 1.72 -32.68 1.84
CA PRO A 535 0.80 -31.88 1.05
C PRO A 535 0.62 -30.47 1.62
N LEU A 536 0.19 -29.54 0.75
CA LEU A 536 -0.32 -28.21 1.13
C LEU A 536 -1.49 -28.30 2.10
N PHE A 537 -2.36 -29.29 1.91
CA PHE A 537 -3.41 -29.62 2.86
C PHE A 537 -3.74 -31.11 2.82
N PHE A 538 -4.26 -31.63 3.92
CA PHE A 538 -4.79 -32.98 4.00
C PHE A 538 -6.10 -33.00 4.79
N TYR A 539 -7.18 -33.48 4.17
CA TYR A 539 -8.48 -33.65 4.80
C TYR A 539 -8.81 -35.14 4.92
N ASP A 540 -8.73 -35.65 6.14
CA ASP A 540 -9.03 -37.03 6.54
C ASP A 540 -10.50 -37.22 6.95
N PHE A 541 -11.20 -36.11 7.22
CA PHE A 541 -12.58 -36.02 7.71
C PHE A 541 -12.84 -36.70 9.06
N GLU A 542 -11.81 -37.06 9.82
CA GLU A 542 -11.95 -37.75 11.11
C GLU A 542 -12.27 -36.76 12.22
N GLY A 543 -13.48 -36.89 12.77
CA GLY A 543 -13.96 -36.03 13.86
C GLY A 543 -14.42 -34.63 13.39
N ASP A 544 -14.43 -34.37 12.09
CA ASP A 544 -14.96 -33.13 11.53
C ASP A 544 -16.50 -33.12 11.57
N GLU A 545 -17.06 -32.03 12.09
CA GLU A 545 -18.51 -31.79 12.19
C GLU A 545 -18.84 -30.32 11.87
N GLY A 546 -20.05 -30.07 11.38
CA GLY A 546 -20.52 -28.71 11.12
C GLY A 546 -20.08 -28.18 9.76
N ASP A 547 -19.56 -26.95 9.73
CA ASP A 547 -19.29 -26.19 8.50
C ASP A 547 -17.79 -25.92 8.26
N LEU A 548 -16.89 -26.51 9.05
CA LEU A 548 -15.44 -26.37 8.93
C LEU A 548 -14.80 -27.76 8.79
N VAL A 549 -13.82 -27.88 7.90
CA VAL A 549 -12.97 -29.07 7.71
C VAL A 549 -11.54 -28.67 8.07
N THR A 550 -10.94 -29.42 8.98
CA THR A 550 -9.62 -29.07 9.53
C THR A 550 -8.51 -29.58 8.62
N ASP A 551 -7.51 -28.75 8.33
CA ASP A 551 -6.29 -29.17 7.66
C ASP A 551 -5.38 -29.99 8.58
N LYS A 552 -5.21 -31.28 8.27
CA LYS A 552 -4.34 -32.20 9.01
C LYS A 552 -2.87 -32.09 8.63
N ALA A 553 -2.54 -31.39 7.54
CA ALA A 553 -1.15 -31.05 7.24
C ALA A 553 -0.60 -29.95 8.16
N ASP A 554 -1.45 -29.34 8.99
CA ASP A 554 -1.11 -28.27 9.94
C ASP A 554 -0.48 -27.05 9.24
N ARG A 555 -0.97 -26.73 8.03
CA ARG A 555 -0.51 -25.61 7.20
C ARG A 555 -1.48 -24.42 7.23
N GLY A 556 -2.51 -24.47 8.08
CA GLY A 556 -3.53 -23.43 8.18
C GLY A 556 -4.53 -23.40 7.01
N ASN A 557 -4.52 -24.43 6.14
CA ASN A 557 -5.37 -24.50 4.96
C ASN A 557 -6.74 -25.13 5.27
N ASP A 558 -7.41 -24.69 6.33
CA ASP A 558 -8.75 -25.18 6.69
C ASP A 558 -9.77 -24.88 5.57
N ALA A 559 -10.78 -25.74 5.42
CA ALA A 559 -11.81 -25.58 4.39
C ALA A 559 -13.21 -25.29 4.95
N ASP A 560 -13.91 -24.35 4.31
CA ASP A 560 -15.28 -23.97 4.66
C ASP A 560 -16.31 -24.73 3.84
N VAL A 561 -17.33 -25.27 4.51
CA VAL A 561 -18.52 -25.83 3.86
C VAL A 561 -19.43 -24.70 3.36
N THR A 562 -19.33 -24.38 2.07
CA THR A 562 -20.13 -23.29 1.47
C THR A 562 -21.52 -23.72 1.01
N ARG A 563 -21.81 -25.03 1.02
CA ARG A 563 -23.13 -25.61 0.71
C ARG A 563 -23.55 -26.66 1.74
N PRO A 564 -23.90 -26.26 2.97
CA PRO A 564 -24.18 -27.20 4.06
C PRO A 564 -25.41 -28.09 3.82
N GLY A 565 -26.37 -27.65 3.01
CA GLY A 565 -27.52 -28.49 2.61
C GLY A 565 -27.20 -29.58 1.58
N GLN A 566 -25.99 -29.61 1.05
CA GLN A 566 -25.54 -30.50 -0.04
C GLN A 566 -24.19 -31.17 0.27
N THR A 567 -23.65 -30.94 1.47
CA THR A 567 -22.36 -31.44 1.95
C THR A 567 -22.60 -32.00 3.34
N THR A 568 -22.12 -33.19 3.63
CA THR A 568 -22.28 -33.81 4.97
C THR A 568 -20.94 -34.37 5.41
N LEU A 569 -20.42 -33.86 6.54
CA LEU A 569 -19.19 -34.33 7.19
C LEU A 569 -19.48 -35.49 8.15
N GLY A 570 -18.44 -36.24 8.50
CA GLY A 570 -18.52 -37.30 9.51
C GLY A 570 -19.40 -38.50 9.10
N VAL A 571 -19.54 -38.77 7.79
CA VAL A 571 -20.34 -39.91 7.31
C VAL A 571 -19.60 -41.21 7.62
N PRO A 572 -20.18 -42.14 8.43
CA PRO A 572 -19.45 -43.35 8.81
C PRO A 572 -19.13 -44.26 7.62
N GLY A 573 -17.90 -44.78 7.60
CA GLY A 573 -17.43 -45.72 6.59
C GLY A 573 -16.65 -45.05 5.47
N GLY A 574 -15.50 -44.49 5.83
CA GLY A 574 -14.49 -43.97 4.92
C GLY A 574 -13.87 -45.03 4.01
N ALA A 575 -12.85 -44.64 3.25
CA ALA A 575 -12.12 -45.51 2.34
C ALA A 575 -11.42 -46.62 3.14
N PRO A 576 -11.79 -47.91 2.97
CA PRO A 576 -11.24 -48.98 3.82
C PRO A 576 -9.74 -49.21 3.64
N GLN A 577 -9.21 -48.80 2.49
CA GLN A 577 -7.78 -48.84 2.17
C GLN A 577 -7.13 -47.46 2.29
N GLY A 578 -7.87 -46.43 2.74
CA GLY A 578 -7.35 -45.10 3.00
C GLY A 578 -6.57 -45.03 4.31
N SER A 579 -5.96 -43.86 4.56
CA SER A 579 -5.26 -43.60 5.82
C SER A 579 -6.24 -43.44 6.99
N SER A 580 -7.41 -42.85 6.72
CA SER A 580 -8.47 -42.57 7.68
C SER A 580 -9.80 -43.25 7.33
N PRO A 581 -9.99 -44.54 7.66
CA PRO A 581 -11.17 -45.29 7.22
C PRO A 581 -12.45 -45.06 8.06
N GLY A 582 -12.41 -44.22 9.09
CA GLY A 582 -13.48 -44.05 10.07
C GLY A 582 -14.68 -43.30 9.49
N THR A 583 -14.45 -42.10 8.98
CA THR A 583 -15.47 -41.22 8.42
C THR A 583 -15.05 -40.58 7.10
N ALA A 584 -16.03 -40.22 6.29
CA ALA A 584 -15.83 -39.55 5.00
C ALA A 584 -16.75 -38.33 4.86
N ILE A 585 -16.51 -37.54 3.83
CA ILE A 585 -17.41 -36.48 3.38
C ILE A 585 -18.38 -36.99 2.29
N GLU A 586 -19.66 -36.66 2.39
CA GLU A 586 -20.66 -36.88 1.33
C GLU A 586 -20.95 -35.57 0.59
N PHE A 587 -20.81 -35.61 -0.74
CA PHE A 587 -21.25 -34.53 -1.63
C PHE A 587 -22.53 -34.95 -2.37
N ASP A 588 -23.55 -34.08 -2.37
CA ASP A 588 -24.67 -34.08 -3.32
C ASP A 588 -24.67 -32.76 -4.11
N ASN A 589 -23.62 -32.57 -4.92
CA ASN A 589 -23.26 -31.27 -5.51
C ASN A 589 -22.93 -30.21 -4.44
N GLY A 590 -22.41 -30.67 -3.29
CA GLY A 590 -21.84 -29.86 -2.23
C GLY A 590 -20.55 -29.15 -2.66
N LEU A 591 -20.01 -28.33 -1.78
CA LEU A 591 -18.85 -27.51 -2.09
C LEU A 591 -18.09 -27.11 -0.81
N LEU A 592 -16.79 -27.39 -0.80
CA LEU A 592 -15.82 -26.79 0.11
C LEU A 592 -15.09 -25.64 -0.59
N ASN A 593 -14.80 -24.58 0.15
CA ASN A 593 -13.87 -23.53 -0.26
C ASN A 593 -12.60 -23.63 0.59
N VAL A 594 -11.44 -23.61 -0.04
CA VAL A 594 -10.14 -23.69 0.65
C VAL A 594 -9.43 -22.34 0.48
N PRO A 595 -9.68 -21.36 1.37
CA PRO A 595 -9.18 -20.00 1.19
C PRO A 595 -7.66 -19.87 1.21
N GLY A 596 -6.95 -20.73 1.95
CA GLY A 596 -5.48 -20.68 1.99
C GLY A 596 -4.77 -21.27 0.77
N VAL A 597 -5.52 -21.79 -0.23
CA VAL A 597 -4.95 -22.41 -1.43
C VAL A 597 -5.36 -21.62 -2.67
N GLU A 598 -4.58 -20.59 -2.98
CA GLU A 598 -4.78 -19.75 -4.16
C GLU A 598 -4.16 -20.39 -5.41
N MET A 599 -5.03 -20.94 -6.28
CA MET A 599 -4.57 -21.68 -7.45
C MET A 599 -3.75 -20.82 -8.42
N ALA A 600 -3.95 -19.49 -8.43
CA ALA A 600 -3.21 -18.58 -9.30
C ALA A 600 -1.71 -18.56 -8.98
N GLU A 601 -1.34 -18.65 -7.70
CA GLU A 601 0.04 -18.67 -7.23
C GLU A 601 0.70 -20.00 -7.62
N ILE A 602 0.00 -21.10 -7.33
CA ILE A 602 0.47 -22.48 -7.54
C ILE A 602 0.71 -22.78 -9.04
N ILE A 603 -0.12 -22.24 -9.92
CA ILE A 603 -0.03 -22.50 -11.38
C ILE A 603 0.63 -21.36 -12.17
N SER A 604 1.21 -20.37 -11.49
CA SER A 604 1.91 -19.28 -12.15
C SER A 604 3.22 -19.77 -12.80
N GLY A 605 3.57 -19.21 -13.97
CA GLY A 605 4.82 -19.55 -14.67
C GLY A 605 4.96 -21.05 -15.01
N GLU A 606 5.96 -21.70 -14.39
CA GLU A 606 6.26 -23.14 -14.53
C GLU A 606 5.69 -23.97 -13.37
N GLY A 607 4.72 -23.42 -12.61
CA GLY A 607 4.07 -24.05 -11.48
C GLY A 607 3.41 -25.40 -11.80
N SER A 608 3.44 -26.30 -10.82
CA SER A 608 3.02 -27.70 -10.95
C SER A 608 2.03 -28.07 -9.85
N TYR A 609 1.33 -29.20 -9.98
CA TYR A 609 0.47 -29.69 -8.89
C TYR A 609 0.25 -31.20 -8.94
N THR A 610 -0.12 -31.75 -7.78
CA THR A 610 -0.73 -33.08 -7.64
C THR A 610 -1.98 -32.98 -6.77
N PHE A 611 -3.11 -33.50 -7.25
CA PHE A 611 -4.30 -33.75 -6.45
C PHE A 611 -4.46 -35.24 -6.19
N SER A 612 -4.89 -35.61 -4.99
CA SER A 612 -5.20 -36.99 -4.61
C SER A 612 -6.50 -37.07 -3.80
N ALA A 613 -7.28 -38.13 -4.00
CA ALA A 613 -8.48 -38.42 -3.21
C ALA A 613 -8.91 -39.89 -3.34
N TRP A 614 -9.46 -40.45 -2.26
CA TRP A 614 -10.32 -41.64 -2.32
C TRP A 614 -11.75 -41.23 -2.65
N LEU A 615 -12.40 -41.94 -3.58
CA LEU A 615 -13.72 -41.59 -4.11
C LEU A 615 -14.63 -42.82 -4.19
N LYS A 616 -15.86 -42.66 -3.70
CA LYS A 616 -16.96 -43.62 -3.88
C LYS A 616 -18.16 -42.96 -4.56
N PRO A 617 -18.11 -42.82 -5.89
CA PRO A 617 -19.13 -42.10 -6.64
C PRO A 617 -20.45 -42.88 -6.70
N THR A 618 -21.57 -42.21 -6.40
CA THR A 618 -22.92 -42.80 -6.51
C THR A 618 -23.64 -42.41 -7.80
N ASN A 619 -23.10 -41.41 -8.53
CA ASN A 619 -23.63 -40.97 -9.81
C ASN A 619 -22.50 -40.59 -10.77
N LEU A 620 -22.30 -41.41 -11.80
CA LEU A 620 -21.31 -41.17 -12.87
C LEU A 620 -21.88 -40.42 -14.09
N GLY A 621 -23.14 -40.00 -14.04
CA GLY A 621 -23.85 -39.39 -15.14
C GLY A 621 -23.53 -37.90 -15.33
N GLY A 622 -23.12 -37.51 -16.54
CA GLY A 622 -22.81 -36.12 -16.88
C GLY A 622 -21.44 -35.69 -16.38
N ASP A 623 -21.34 -34.41 -16.00
CA ASP A 623 -20.16 -33.84 -15.35
C ASP A 623 -20.26 -34.04 -13.83
N LYS A 624 -19.15 -34.35 -13.17
CA LYS A 624 -19.03 -34.59 -11.72
C LYS A 624 -17.64 -34.11 -11.26
N PHE A 625 -17.46 -32.79 -11.27
CA PHE A 625 -16.17 -32.19 -10.90
C PHE A 625 -15.94 -32.26 -9.40
N LEU A 626 -14.71 -32.61 -9.03
CA LEU A 626 -14.25 -32.67 -7.65
C LEU A 626 -13.37 -31.45 -7.36
N PHE A 627 -12.28 -31.25 -8.09
CA PHE A 627 -11.41 -30.07 -7.90
C PHE A 627 -11.74 -29.01 -8.93
N GLY A 628 -11.85 -27.77 -8.46
CA GLY A 628 -12.00 -26.58 -9.29
C GLY A 628 -11.50 -25.35 -8.55
N GLN A 629 -11.87 -24.17 -9.01
CA GLN A 629 -11.49 -22.91 -8.40
C GLN A 629 -12.65 -21.92 -8.38
N THR A 630 -12.58 -20.91 -7.51
CA THR A 630 -13.62 -19.87 -7.34
C THR A 630 -13.70 -18.91 -8.52
N SER A 631 -12.61 -18.71 -9.30
CA SER A 631 -12.64 -18.13 -10.64
C SER A 631 -12.60 -19.21 -11.74
N GLN A 632 -12.77 -18.84 -13.02
CA GLN A 632 -12.68 -19.83 -14.11
C GLN A 632 -11.26 -20.36 -14.24
N GLY A 633 -11.08 -21.68 -14.28
CA GLY A 633 -9.77 -22.27 -14.57
C GLY A 633 -9.74 -23.79 -14.65
N ILE A 634 -9.12 -24.46 -13.68
CA ILE A 634 -9.06 -25.92 -13.62
C ILE A 634 -10.42 -26.55 -13.28
N HIS A 635 -10.70 -27.75 -13.81
CA HIS A 635 -11.80 -28.60 -13.37
C HIS A 635 -11.50 -30.10 -13.54
N ASN A 636 -11.11 -30.75 -12.45
CA ASN A 636 -10.77 -32.17 -12.41
C ASN A 636 -11.88 -32.98 -11.72
N GLY A 637 -12.09 -34.24 -12.10
CA GLY A 637 -13.13 -35.09 -11.52
C GLY A 637 -13.58 -36.19 -12.46
N ILE A 638 -14.89 -36.43 -12.54
CA ILE A 638 -15.48 -37.47 -13.41
C ILE A 638 -16.31 -36.82 -14.51
N ARG A 639 -16.18 -37.29 -15.75
CA ARG A 639 -16.92 -36.76 -16.91
C ARG A 639 -17.27 -37.85 -17.91
N ASN A 640 -18.08 -37.50 -18.91
CA ASN A 640 -18.38 -38.33 -20.08
C ASN A 640 -18.94 -39.72 -19.74
N GLY A 641 -19.75 -39.79 -18.67
CA GLY A 641 -20.36 -41.03 -18.24
C GLY A 641 -19.37 -41.99 -17.58
N GLY A 642 -18.52 -41.48 -16.69
CA GLY A 642 -17.70 -42.30 -15.81
C GLY A 642 -16.22 -42.41 -16.18
N PHE A 643 -15.61 -41.44 -16.84
CA PHE A 643 -14.15 -41.40 -16.98
C PHE A 643 -13.58 -40.36 -16.02
N LEU A 644 -12.44 -40.65 -15.37
CA LEU A 644 -11.65 -39.61 -14.73
C LEU A 644 -11.28 -38.55 -15.77
N HIS A 645 -11.27 -37.29 -15.36
CA HIS A 645 -11.19 -36.14 -16.23
C HIS A 645 -10.24 -35.11 -15.63
N GLN A 646 -9.33 -34.61 -16.46
CA GLN A 646 -8.49 -33.48 -16.13
C GLN A 646 -8.74 -32.38 -17.14
N ALA A 647 -8.86 -31.13 -16.69
CA ALA A 647 -9.03 -30.04 -17.61
C ALA A 647 -8.50 -28.71 -17.10
N HIS A 648 -7.85 -28.02 -18.02
CA HIS A 648 -7.54 -26.59 -17.94
C HIS A 648 -8.41 -25.91 -18.99
N TRP A 649 -8.81 -24.65 -18.80
CA TRP A 649 -9.81 -24.03 -19.67
C TRP A 649 -9.45 -24.14 -21.18
N GLY A 650 -10.26 -24.90 -21.92
CA GLY A 650 -10.04 -25.18 -23.35
C GLY A 650 -9.06 -26.33 -23.67
N ALA A 651 -8.69 -27.14 -22.68
CA ALA A 651 -7.82 -28.33 -22.77
C ALA A 651 -8.37 -29.49 -21.91
N ASP A 652 -9.49 -30.05 -22.37
CA ASP A 652 -10.22 -31.15 -21.72
C ASP A 652 -9.64 -32.52 -22.11
N THR A 653 -9.31 -33.38 -21.13
CA THR A 653 -8.84 -34.75 -21.38
C THR A 653 -9.51 -35.75 -20.43
N ASN A 654 -9.88 -36.93 -20.95
CA ASN A 654 -10.31 -38.06 -20.12
C ASN A 654 -9.17 -39.06 -19.94
N GLY A 655 -9.25 -39.80 -18.84
CA GLY A 655 -8.57 -41.07 -18.63
C GLY A 655 -9.02 -42.15 -19.62
N ALA A 656 -8.32 -43.28 -19.62
CA ALA A 656 -8.60 -44.42 -20.48
C ALA A 656 -9.71 -45.33 -19.92
N THR A 657 -9.87 -45.39 -18.60
CA THR A 657 -10.74 -46.36 -17.93
C THR A 657 -12.13 -45.79 -17.65
N ASN A 658 -13.18 -46.57 -17.97
CA ASN A 658 -14.56 -46.22 -17.64
C ASN A 658 -15.00 -46.89 -16.32
N LEU A 659 -15.34 -46.06 -15.34
CA LEU A 659 -15.71 -46.44 -13.99
C LEU A 659 -16.99 -47.26 -13.88
N ASN A 660 -17.94 -47.18 -14.84
CA ASN A 660 -19.16 -48.00 -14.75
C ASN A 660 -18.85 -49.50 -14.77
N GLY A 661 -17.87 -49.93 -15.58
CA GLY A 661 -17.45 -51.33 -15.62
C GLY A 661 -16.39 -51.68 -14.58
N TYR A 662 -15.65 -50.67 -14.12
CA TYR A 662 -14.59 -50.83 -13.12
C TYR A 662 -15.18 -51.08 -11.73
N LEU A 663 -16.10 -50.23 -11.28
CA LEU A 663 -16.76 -50.32 -9.98
C LEU A 663 -17.68 -51.54 -9.84
N GLU A 664 -18.15 -52.13 -10.95
CA GLU A 664 -18.90 -53.40 -10.91
C GLU A 664 -18.04 -54.58 -10.45
N ALA A 665 -16.72 -54.49 -10.62
CA ALA A 665 -15.75 -55.52 -10.26
C ALA A 665 -15.08 -55.26 -8.89
N ASP A 666 -15.33 -54.10 -8.29
CA ASP A 666 -14.78 -53.71 -7.01
C ASP A 666 -15.75 -54.08 -5.85
N GLU A 667 -15.22 -54.66 -4.77
CA GLU A 667 -16.05 -55.20 -3.68
C GLU A 667 -16.50 -54.12 -2.68
N ASP A 668 -15.78 -53.00 -2.56
CA ASP A 668 -16.10 -51.93 -1.61
C ASP A 668 -16.60 -50.63 -2.28
N GLY A 669 -16.36 -50.48 -3.58
CA GLY A 669 -16.83 -49.39 -4.43
C GLY A 669 -16.01 -48.09 -4.31
N TRP A 670 -14.86 -48.14 -3.63
CA TRP A 670 -13.90 -47.04 -3.56
C TRP A 670 -12.86 -47.13 -4.67
N ILE A 671 -12.39 -45.98 -5.12
CA ILE A 671 -11.22 -45.86 -6.00
C ILE A 671 -10.31 -44.77 -5.45
N HIS A 672 -9.02 -44.88 -5.69
CA HIS A 672 -8.07 -43.80 -5.51
C HIS A 672 -7.84 -43.09 -6.84
N ALA A 673 -8.06 -41.78 -6.89
CA ALA A 673 -7.86 -40.97 -8.08
C ALA A 673 -6.82 -39.87 -7.81
N ALA A 674 -5.85 -39.74 -8.73
CA ALA A 674 -4.87 -38.66 -8.67
C ALA A 674 -4.69 -37.98 -10.03
N TRP A 675 -4.41 -36.67 -9.98
CA TRP A 675 -4.17 -35.82 -11.15
C TRP A 675 -2.89 -35.04 -10.96
N THR A 676 -1.96 -35.13 -11.92
CA THR A 676 -0.74 -34.33 -11.89
C THR A 676 -0.68 -33.40 -13.09
N TYR A 677 -0.05 -32.24 -12.89
CA TYR A 677 0.36 -31.34 -13.95
C TYR A 677 1.79 -30.84 -13.69
N ASP A 678 2.63 -30.98 -14.69
CA ASP A 678 4.01 -30.49 -14.73
C ASP A 678 4.06 -29.22 -15.58
N GLY A 679 4.33 -28.09 -14.94
CA GLY A 679 4.43 -26.77 -15.57
C GLY A 679 5.67 -26.57 -16.42
N GLU A 680 6.78 -27.25 -16.10
CA GLU A 680 8.01 -27.18 -16.89
C GLU A 680 7.85 -27.87 -18.25
N THR A 681 7.12 -28.98 -18.27
CA THR A 681 6.96 -29.81 -19.47
C THR A 681 5.59 -29.71 -20.16
N ASP A 682 4.66 -28.92 -19.61
CA ASP A 682 3.26 -28.86 -20.04
C ASP A 682 2.63 -30.29 -20.09
N THR A 683 2.93 -31.15 -19.11
CA THR A 683 2.48 -32.57 -19.13
C THR A 683 1.43 -32.83 -18.05
N GLY A 684 0.29 -33.39 -18.44
CA GLY A 684 -0.75 -33.85 -17.51
C GLY A 684 -0.78 -35.37 -17.38
N LYS A 685 -1.05 -35.88 -16.18
CA LYS A 685 -1.29 -37.31 -15.93
C LYS A 685 -2.52 -37.54 -15.07
N ILE A 686 -3.16 -38.69 -15.28
CA ILE A 686 -4.30 -39.16 -14.50
C ILE A 686 -3.96 -40.58 -14.03
N TYR A 687 -4.16 -40.84 -12.74
CA TYR A 687 -3.94 -42.15 -12.12
C TYR A 687 -5.24 -42.69 -11.52
N LEU A 688 -5.45 -44.00 -11.66
CA LEU A 688 -6.54 -44.75 -11.08
C LEU A 688 -5.95 -45.93 -10.28
N ASP A 689 -6.25 -45.98 -8.98
CA ASP A 689 -5.74 -46.97 -8.02
C ASP A 689 -4.21 -47.12 -8.11
N GLY A 690 -3.52 -45.99 -8.13
CA GLY A 690 -2.05 -45.91 -8.20
C GLY A 690 -1.48 -46.14 -9.60
N ASN A 691 -2.29 -46.61 -10.56
CA ASN A 691 -1.83 -46.92 -11.90
C ASN A 691 -2.06 -45.76 -12.86
N LEU A 692 -1.08 -45.48 -13.73
CA LEU A 692 -1.22 -44.46 -14.78
C LEU A 692 -2.35 -44.84 -15.75
N ASP A 693 -3.41 -44.05 -15.78
CA ASP A 693 -4.57 -44.22 -16.66
C ASP A 693 -4.46 -43.36 -17.93
N TRP A 694 -3.82 -42.19 -17.83
CA TRP A 694 -3.53 -41.33 -18.98
C TRP A 694 -2.32 -40.43 -18.73
N GLU A 695 -1.58 -40.14 -19.80
CA GLU A 695 -0.48 -39.16 -19.85
C GLU A 695 -0.50 -38.46 -21.22
N GLY A 696 -0.23 -37.16 -21.23
CA GLY A 696 0.00 -36.43 -22.47
C GLY A 696 0.17 -34.93 -22.29
N GLY A 697 0.47 -34.26 -23.40
CA GLY A 697 0.59 -32.81 -23.43
C GLY A 697 -0.71 -32.13 -22.99
N LYS A 698 -0.55 -31.19 -22.07
CA LYS A 698 -1.57 -30.30 -21.54
C LYS A 698 -1.20 -28.87 -21.95
N ARG A 699 -2.11 -27.93 -21.70
CA ARG A 699 -1.78 -26.50 -21.77
C ARG A 699 -1.56 -26.04 -20.34
N ALA A 700 -0.71 -25.05 -20.12
CA ALA A 700 -0.66 -24.29 -18.87
C ALA A 700 -2.07 -24.06 -18.28
N PRO A 701 -2.30 -24.44 -17.01
CA PRO A 701 -3.48 -24.10 -16.27
C PRO A 701 -3.61 -22.58 -16.20
N ASN A 702 -4.85 -22.11 -16.14
CA ASN A 702 -5.16 -20.70 -16.10
C ASN A 702 -6.36 -20.47 -15.21
N GLY A 703 -6.53 -19.25 -14.72
CA GLY A 703 -7.58 -18.89 -13.79
C GLY A 703 -7.02 -18.34 -12.48
N GLY A 704 -7.88 -18.03 -11.53
CA GLY A 704 -7.47 -17.68 -10.16
C GLY A 704 -8.53 -17.96 -9.11
N GLY A 705 -8.32 -17.41 -7.92
CA GLY A 705 -9.15 -17.61 -6.75
C GLY A 705 -8.93 -18.98 -6.11
N ASN A 706 -9.30 -19.08 -4.83
CA ASN A 706 -9.27 -20.29 -4.01
C ASN A 706 -9.62 -21.59 -4.75
N LEU A 707 -8.93 -22.66 -4.37
CA LEU A 707 -9.35 -24.03 -4.66
C LEU A 707 -10.75 -24.29 -4.07
N ILE A 708 -11.58 -24.99 -4.84
CA ILE A 708 -12.85 -25.53 -4.36
C ILE A 708 -12.91 -27.04 -4.59
N ILE A 709 -13.51 -27.73 -3.62
CA ILE A 709 -13.64 -29.20 -3.63
C ILE A 709 -15.13 -29.56 -3.64
N GLY A 710 -15.50 -30.53 -4.48
CA GLY A 710 -16.88 -30.92 -4.79
C GLY A 710 -17.49 -30.22 -6.01
N GLY A 711 -16.78 -29.31 -6.70
CA GLY A 711 -17.32 -28.58 -7.85
C GLY A 711 -16.36 -27.66 -8.61
N ARG A 712 -16.91 -26.66 -9.32
CA ARG A 712 -16.17 -25.60 -10.04
C ARG A 712 -16.99 -24.30 -10.16
N ASN A 713 -16.35 -23.16 -10.41
CA ASN A 713 -17.04 -21.90 -10.74
C ASN A 713 -17.77 -21.97 -12.11
N GLY A 714 -18.85 -21.17 -12.26
CA GLY A 714 -19.57 -20.97 -13.53
C GLY A 714 -20.59 -22.05 -13.91
N GLY A 715 -20.72 -23.11 -13.11
CA GLY A 715 -21.73 -24.16 -13.28
C GLY A 715 -21.23 -25.46 -13.95
N GLY A 716 -22.01 -26.51 -13.72
CA GLY A 716 -21.68 -27.93 -13.93
C GLY A 716 -22.28 -28.73 -12.76
N ALA A 717 -22.53 -30.04 -12.92
CA ALA A 717 -22.87 -30.86 -11.75
C ALA A 717 -21.59 -31.16 -10.97
N GLY A 718 -21.61 -30.86 -9.67
CA GLY A 718 -20.52 -31.16 -8.75
C GLY A 718 -20.41 -32.65 -8.49
N TYR A 719 -19.41 -33.07 -7.72
CA TYR A 719 -19.26 -34.47 -7.35
C TYR A 719 -20.48 -34.96 -6.55
N VAL A 720 -20.83 -36.24 -6.75
CA VAL A 720 -21.96 -36.89 -6.09
C VAL A 720 -21.54 -38.28 -5.62
N GLY A 721 -21.38 -38.43 -4.31
CA GLY A 721 -20.84 -39.63 -3.67
C GLY A 721 -20.02 -39.29 -2.43
N LEU A 722 -19.35 -40.30 -1.86
CA LEU A 722 -18.40 -40.10 -0.77
C LEU A 722 -17.01 -39.77 -1.33
N ALA A 723 -16.25 -38.95 -0.59
CA ALA A 723 -14.84 -38.72 -0.80
C ALA A 723 -14.11 -38.80 0.55
N ASP A 724 -12.84 -39.17 0.51
CA ASP A 724 -12.01 -39.39 1.69
C ASP A 724 -10.53 -39.15 1.34
N ASP A 725 -9.70 -38.95 2.37
CA ASP A 725 -8.27 -38.59 2.29
C ASP A 725 -7.95 -37.62 1.12
N ILE A 726 -8.51 -36.41 1.15
CA ILE A 726 -8.27 -35.44 0.07
C ILE A 726 -7.00 -34.65 0.37
N ALA A 727 -6.05 -34.66 -0.57
CA ALA A 727 -4.78 -33.95 -0.41
C ALA A 727 -4.32 -33.26 -1.71
N MET A 728 -3.49 -32.23 -1.56
CA MET A 728 -2.88 -31.51 -2.67
C MET A 728 -1.41 -31.18 -2.41
N TRP A 729 -0.58 -31.25 -3.44
CA TRP A 729 0.79 -30.75 -3.46
C TRP A 729 0.94 -29.72 -4.59
N ASP A 730 1.81 -28.73 -4.42
CA ASP A 730 2.25 -27.74 -5.43
C ASP A 730 3.37 -28.27 -6.34
N MET A 731 3.51 -29.59 -6.40
CA MET A 731 4.52 -30.28 -7.19
C MET A 731 3.98 -31.58 -7.79
N VAL A 732 4.72 -32.16 -8.73
CA VAL A 732 4.40 -33.47 -9.30
C VAL A 732 4.95 -34.58 -8.41
N LEU A 733 4.07 -35.36 -7.79
CA LEU A 733 4.48 -36.57 -7.08
C LEU A 733 4.97 -37.63 -8.06
N GLU A 734 6.00 -38.35 -7.65
CA GLU A 734 6.49 -39.51 -8.37
C GLU A 734 5.44 -40.63 -8.39
N SER A 735 5.44 -41.44 -9.47
CA SER A 735 4.44 -42.50 -9.64
C SER A 735 4.43 -43.55 -8.52
N GLU A 736 5.56 -43.73 -7.83
CA GLU A 736 5.69 -44.63 -6.67
C GLU A 736 4.92 -44.08 -5.47
N ALA A 737 5.05 -42.78 -5.16
CA ALA A 737 4.28 -42.14 -4.09
C ALA A 737 2.76 -42.21 -4.36
N ILE A 738 2.33 -41.96 -5.60
CA ILE A 738 0.91 -42.08 -5.98
C ILE A 738 0.41 -43.53 -5.82
N THR A 739 1.29 -44.51 -6.06
CA THR A 739 0.98 -45.94 -5.84
C THR A 739 0.85 -46.25 -4.34
N GLU A 740 1.69 -45.64 -3.51
CA GLU A 740 1.67 -45.80 -2.05
C GLU A 740 0.43 -45.17 -1.41
N LEU A 741 0.00 -43.98 -1.87
CA LEU A 741 -1.26 -43.35 -1.45
C LEU A 741 -2.47 -44.24 -1.79
N ALA A 742 -2.49 -44.82 -2.99
CA ALA A 742 -3.52 -45.79 -3.40
C ALA A 742 -3.46 -47.12 -2.62
N GLN A 743 -2.41 -47.36 -1.85
CA GLN A 743 -2.26 -48.50 -0.94
C GLN A 743 -2.50 -48.12 0.53
N GLY A 744 -2.97 -46.90 0.80
CA GLY A 744 -3.33 -46.44 2.14
C GLY A 744 -2.21 -45.77 2.91
N SER A 745 -1.18 -45.29 2.23
CA SER A 745 -0.17 -44.43 2.87
C SER A 745 -0.79 -43.06 3.14
N SER A 746 -0.53 -42.53 4.34
CA SER A 746 -1.01 -41.20 4.73
C SER A 746 -0.30 -40.12 3.91
N PRO A 747 -1.04 -39.13 3.37
CA PRO A 747 -0.45 -37.97 2.70
C PRO A 747 0.57 -37.19 3.53
N ILE A 748 0.40 -37.09 4.86
CA ILE A 748 1.32 -36.35 5.74
C ILE A 748 2.44 -37.23 6.32
N GLY A 749 2.59 -38.45 5.80
CA GLY A 749 3.51 -39.44 6.36
C GLY A 749 3.17 -39.81 7.80
N SER A 750 4.01 -40.63 8.44
CA SER A 750 3.78 -41.08 9.82
C SER A 750 4.33 -40.10 10.87
N LYS A 751 3.99 -38.82 10.78
CA LYS A 751 4.55 -37.76 11.64
C LYS A 751 3.77 -37.46 12.92
N LEU A 752 2.68 -38.17 13.22
CA LEU A 752 2.23 -38.22 14.62
C LEU A 752 3.34 -38.88 15.45
N PRO A 753 3.86 -38.25 16.52
CA PRO A 753 4.82 -38.91 17.39
C PRO A 753 4.15 -40.18 17.89
N PHE A 754 4.79 -41.34 17.71
CA PHE A 754 4.24 -42.60 18.18
C PHE A 754 3.98 -42.54 19.68
N GLN A 755 2.72 -42.26 20.05
CA GLN A 755 2.31 -41.91 21.40
C GLN A 755 0.96 -42.54 21.72
N ILE A 756 0.74 -42.78 23.00
CA ILE A 756 -0.57 -43.13 23.53
C ILE A 756 -1.33 -41.82 23.72
N THR A 757 -2.43 -41.65 22.99
CA THR A 757 -3.26 -40.43 22.98
C THR A 757 -4.40 -40.47 24.00
N ALA A 758 -4.91 -41.66 24.35
CA ALA A 758 -5.92 -41.79 25.39
C ALA A 758 -5.79 -43.07 26.21
N ILE A 759 -6.15 -42.99 27.49
CA ILE A 759 -6.36 -44.13 28.38
C ILE A 759 -7.66 -43.92 29.15
N ILE A 760 -8.64 -44.79 28.93
CA ILE A 760 -9.94 -44.76 29.62
C ILE A 760 -10.05 -46.01 30.49
N TYR A 761 -10.49 -45.82 31.75
CA TYR A 761 -10.75 -46.92 32.68
C TYR A 761 -12.18 -46.85 33.20
N ASP A 762 -12.97 -47.89 32.90
CA ASP A 762 -14.31 -48.04 33.42
C ASP A 762 -14.26 -48.77 34.78
N ILE A 763 -14.64 -48.06 35.84
CA ILE A 763 -14.54 -48.58 37.22
C ILE A 763 -15.58 -49.66 37.56
N GLU A 764 -16.69 -49.73 36.82
CA GLU A 764 -17.76 -50.68 37.09
C GLU A 764 -17.47 -52.04 36.46
N SER A 765 -16.94 -52.05 35.24
CA SER A 765 -16.57 -53.23 34.47
C SER A 765 -15.13 -53.67 34.70
N GLY A 766 -14.23 -52.74 35.06
CA GLY A 766 -12.79 -53.00 35.14
C GLY A 766 -12.09 -53.04 33.78
N GLU A 767 -12.76 -52.59 32.70
CA GLU A 767 -12.20 -52.51 31.35
C GLU A 767 -11.26 -51.30 31.21
N ILE A 768 -10.14 -51.51 30.52
CA ILE A 768 -9.19 -50.46 30.12
C ILE A 768 -9.23 -50.36 28.60
N GLU A 769 -9.28 -49.14 28.10
CA GLU A 769 -9.17 -48.78 26.70
C GLU A 769 -7.93 -47.91 26.52
N VAL A 770 -7.07 -48.29 25.58
CA VAL A 770 -5.86 -47.54 25.24
C VAL A 770 -5.93 -47.19 23.75
N THR A 771 -5.73 -45.91 23.45
CA THR A 771 -5.68 -45.37 22.09
C THR A 771 -4.30 -44.79 21.83
N TRP A 772 -3.73 -45.08 20.66
CA TRP A 772 -2.43 -44.56 20.24
C TRP A 772 -2.43 -44.20 18.76
N ASP A 773 -1.45 -43.36 18.38
CA ASP A 773 -1.19 -43.01 17.00
C ASP A 773 -0.55 -44.21 16.29
N SER A 774 -1.19 -44.68 15.22
CA SER A 774 -0.81 -45.85 14.44
C SER A 774 -0.64 -45.53 12.97
N LYS A 775 -0.23 -46.52 12.18
CA LYS A 775 -0.11 -46.42 10.72
C LYS A 775 -0.99 -47.50 10.11
N PRO A 776 -1.75 -47.20 9.04
CA PRO A 776 -2.56 -48.19 8.33
C PRO A 776 -1.75 -49.43 7.95
N GLY A 777 -2.37 -50.61 8.04
CA GLY A 777 -1.76 -51.88 7.64
C GLY A 777 -0.58 -52.38 8.51
N ARG A 778 -0.25 -51.69 9.62
CA ARG A 778 0.74 -52.16 10.60
C ARG A 778 0.12 -53.08 11.66
N ASN A 779 0.99 -53.73 12.41
CA ASN A 779 0.62 -54.54 13.55
C ASN A 779 1.39 -54.06 14.79
N TYR A 780 0.73 -54.08 15.94
CA TYR A 780 1.23 -53.50 17.18
C TYR A 780 1.20 -54.51 18.33
N MET A 781 2.12 -54.32 19.27
CA MET A 781 2.17 -55.00 20.55
C MET A 781 1.90 -54.00 21.68
N LEU A 782 0.98 -54.34 22.58
CA LEU A 782 0.65 -53.57 23.78
C LEU A 782 1.18 -54.29 25.03
N LEU A 783 2.00 -53.58 25.81
CA LEU A 783 2.63 -54.06 27.04
C LEU A 783 2.10 -53.27 28.25
N TYR A 784 2.14 -53.88 29.44
CA TYR A 784 1.82 -53.20 30.69
C TYR A 784 2.90 -53.40 31.77
N ASN A 785 2.94 -52.48 32.75
CA ASN A 785 3.84 -52.54 33.90
C ASN A 785 3.23 -51.85 35.14
N THR A 786 3.73 -52.14 36.35
CA THR A 786 3.25 -51.54 37.62
C THR A 786 4.28 -50.64 38.32
N SER A 787 5.52 -50.59 37.84
CA SER A 787 6.63 -49.88 38.50
C SER A 787 7.56 -49.10 37.56
N LEU A 788 7.25 -49.01 36.26
CA LEU A 788 8.12 -48.46 35.19
C LEU A 788 9.47 -49.20 35.02
N GLU A 789 9.63 -50.37 35.64
CA GLU A 789 10.85 -51.17 35.58
C GLU A 789 10.55 -52.53 34.92
N ASN A 790 11.39 -52.98 33.98
CA ASN A 790 11.32 -54.27 33.28
C ASN A 790 9.95 -54.56 32.61
N TRP A 791 9.84 -54.29 31.31
CA TRP A 791 8.63 -54.47 30.50
C TRP A 791 8.52 -55.90 29.92
N ASP A 792 8.18 -56.88 30.77
CA ASP A 792 8.15 -58.30 30.39
C ASP A 792 6.72 -58.88 30.23
N ALA A 793 5.67 -58.08 30.47
CA ALA A 793 4.27 -58.51 30.45
C ALA A 793 3.49 -57.90 29.28
N ASP A 794 2.95 -58.75 28.42
CA ASP A 794 2.15 -58.42 27.24
C ASP A 794 0.65 -58.50 27.51
N ILE A 795 -0.09 -57.60 26.87
CA ILE A 795 -1.56 -57.64 26.77
C ILE A 795 -1.95 -58.40 25.48
N ASP A 796 -1.39 -57.98 24.35
CA ASP A 796 -1.55 -58.60 23.03
C ASP A 796 -0.34 -58.21 22.16
N ASP A 797 0.18 -59.14 21.37
CA ASP A 797 1.33 -58.98 20.48
C ASP A 797 0.95 -58.95 18.98
N SER A 798 -0.36 -58.91 18.68
CA SER A 798 -0.90 -59.09 17.34
C SER A 798 -2.03 -58.12 16.98
N ILE A 799 -1.99 -56.88 17.47
CA ILE A 799 -3.05 -55.89 17.26
C ILE A 799 -2.95 -55.28 15.87
N ASP A 800 -3.94 -55.55 15.01
CA ASP A 800 -4.03 -54.92 13.69
C ASP A 800 -4.35 -53.41 13.83
N SER A 801 -3.71 -52.61 12.99
CA SER A 801 -3.91 -51.16 12.97
C SER A 801 -5.35 -50.77 12.65
N GLY A 802 -5.84 -49.73 13.33
CA GLY A 802 -7.09 -49.04 13.02
C GLY A 802 -6.97 -47.92 11.97
N GLY A 803 -5.77 -47.69 11.41
CA GLY A 803 -5.47 -46.55 10.54
C GLY A 803 -4.43 -45.64 11.18
N GLU A 804 -4.67 -44.33 11.16
CA GLU A 804 -3.84 -43.34 11.89
C GLU A 804 -4.01 -43.41 13.42
N SER A 805 -5.08 -44.03 13.91
CA SER A 805 -5.25 -44.34 15.32
C SER A 805 -5.72 -45.77 15.54
N THR A 806 -5.18 -46.43 16.56
CA THR A 806 -5.62 -47.75 17.00
C THR A 806 -6.12 -47.67 18.42
N THR A 807 -7.33 -48.17 18.64
CA THR A 807 -7.93 -48.29 19.97
C THR A 807 -8.10 -49.76 20.33
N TYR A 808 -7.58 -50.17 21.48
CA TYR A 808 -7.66 -51.54 21.96
C TYR A 808 -8.23 -51.61 23.39
N ARG A 809 -9.16 -52.55 23.61
CA ARG A 809 -9.91 -52.74 24.87
C ARG A 809 -9.57 -54.08 25.50
N PHE A 810 -9.31 -54.09 26.81
CA PHE A 810 -8.96 -55.30 27.57
C PHE A 810 -9.34 -55.18 29.05
N GLU A 811 -9.48 -56.31 29.74
CA GLU A 811 -9.73 -56.33 31.19
C GLU A 811 -8.47 -55.94 31.97
N ASN A 812 -8.63 -55.16 33.05
CA ASN A 812 -7.50 -54.77 33.91
C ASN A 812 -6.75 -56.01 34.46
N PRO A 813 -5.47 -56.23 34.07
CA PRO A 813 -4.72 -57.43 34.43
C PRO A 813 -4.43 -57.57 35.92
N GLU A 814 -4.43 -56.46 36.68
CA GLU A 814 -4.18 -56.44 38.14
C GLU A 814 -5.49 -56.40 38.96
N GLY A 815 -6.64 -56.32 38.30
CA GLY A 815 -7.96 -56.25 38.92
C GLY A 815 -8.32 -54.89 39.51
N VAL A 816 -9.59 -54.78 39.90
CA VAL A 816 -10.22 -53.52 40.36
C VAL A 816 -9.60 -53.08 41.70
N GLY A 817 -8.66 -52.13 41.66
CA GLY A 817 -8.03 -51.55 42.85
C GLY A 817 -6.52 -51.27 42.76
N ALA A 818 -5.85 -51.67 41.66
CA ALA A 818 -4.47 -51.28 41.39
C ALA A 818 -4.35 -49.75 41.24
N ARG A 819 -3.33 -49.14 41.87
CA ARG A 819 -3.18 -47.67 41.91
C ARG A 819 -2.26 -47.10 40.83
N SER A 820 -1.51 -47.94 40.13
CA SER A 820 -0.54 -47.50 39.12
C SER A 820 -0.37 -48.61 38.08
N LEU A 821 -0.82 -48.34 36.86
CA LEU A 821 -0.58 -49.14 35.66
C LEU A 821 0.08 -48.21 34.64
N PHE A 822 1.09 -48.73 33.95
CA PHE A 822 1.81 -48.04 32.89
C PHE A 822 1.71 -48.87 31.62
N PHE A 823 1.56 -48.22 30.47
CA PHE A 823 1.40 -48.88 29.18
C PHE A 823 2.53 -48.49 28.24
N LYS A 824 2.87 -49.40 27.34
CA LYS A 824 3.83 -49.18 26.26
C LYS A 824 3.31 -49.89 25.02
N VAL A 825 3.17 -49.15 23.92
CA VAL A 825 2.87 -49.70 22.61
C VAL A 825 4.20 -49.86 21.85
N ILE A 826 4.29 -50.87 20.99
CA ILE A 826 5.43 -51.11 20.10
C ILE A 826 4.88 -51.48 18.71
N GLU A 827 5.35 -50.85 17.64
CA GLU A 827 5.11 -51.32 16.26
C GLU A 827 5.98 -52.58 16.00
N ASN A 828 5.37 -53.66 15.50
CA ASN A 828 6.02 -54.97 15.30
C ASN A 828 6.91 -55.06 14.06
#